data_AF-A0AAW1SMV5-F1
#
_entry.id   AF-A0AAW1SMV5-F1
#
_cell.length_a   1.000
_cell.length_b   1.000
_cell.length_c   1.000
_cell.angle_alpha   90.00
_cell.angle_beta   90.00
_cell.angle_gamma   90.00
#
_symmetry.space_group_name_H-M   'P 1'
#
loop_
_entity.id
_entity.type
_entity.pdbx_description
1 polymer ?
#
loop_
_entity_poly.entity_id
_entity_poly.type
_entity_poly.pdbx_seq_one_letter_code
_entity_poly.pdbx_strand_id
1 'polypeptide(L)'
;MSAQQSVRQLLSFVLEAHQAAGRTLHIPVGCTGSEPWLLDSLDVPALLDLVRQGKPVPLSKLCKLQSVSSQGRAAQSSPAHPSADRAYSDGPEAPPPGGSFPTDGPGQEPTEELGGLPANLNEPVLDLPALETGLEEFELKDLAYTVFAGACGRSAHPDLVRTVCNQLDMSESRAGEMQQAMDASPSAHTPAFSRHAASLKLQAELLQTVRPGHFANFRAFVMWRQTSGRLMAQVLSRALQSTPGLDWSNRNGRPRFAVAHLQGALRRLDVRNPDEFVEAEYAVAAKDFVAAASDIASHCSSGWRFPWAVRVRVADLLLRALFESDDSGAYVEDRTALLSLLENQLWPLLGISPQVHAALYAWIHFRQFALTGRRSLLVATQQLIGNLLSESGRRKSAANGNDSSSDEALDSQFGADVAAAVESWILKRMRDYHQAFAGDAILMAGLLELLIAAELCKGKNAAVNQMLQGCVASSLDAQMERMQEQAASSSGPDSADQLHRLARYTHRVLKVESETFTPVLCEHLPAAGAVAAAHLHRSFGSVLPPLAPHCGHTGNLGSDGLANGNQSQRDNAGLVPDMPAWDTLHRMAPLLFHWVQSQLAQLGAWTSRILESESWQPISPSRLLSRSAVEIIKIATETVEGLFAMQLPLPVDLVRCLTEGIDSILQRYAKAVQEQAGSPDVFIPPPPALTRYKKDLAVKAEALEQSPQTPHKGKPPPPMQAGYEQGRRH
;
A
#
# COMPACT_ATOMS: atom_id res chain seq x y z
N MET A 1 -32.32 -11.68 -0.79
CA MET A 1 -32.23 -11.56 0.69
C MET A 1 -31.54 -10.23 1.00
N SER A 2 -31.77 -9.60 2.15
CA SER A 2 -31.05 -8.36 2.50
C SER A 2 -29.64 -8.70 3.00
N ALA A 3 -28.67 -7.78 2.82
CA ALA A 3 -27.29 -8.01 3.24
C ALA A 3 -27.17 -8.35 4.74
N GLN A 4 -27.96 -7.67 5.59
CA GLN A 4 -28.06 -7.97 7.03
C GLN A 4 -28.52 -9.41 7.31
N GLN A 5 -29.45 -9.95 6.50
CA GLN A 5 -29.94 -11.32 6.66
C GLN A 5 -28.83 -12.36 6.37
N SER A 6 -28.02 -12.11 5.34
CA SER A 6 -26.85 -12.94 5.03
C SER A 6 -25.75 -12.83 6.09
N VAL A 7 -25.51 -11.63 6.65
CA VAL A 7 -24.57 -11.43 7.77
C VAL A 7 -25.02 -12.21 9.01
N ARG A 8 -26.31 -12.17 9.38
CA ARG A 8 -26.84 -12.97 10.51
C ARG A 8 -26.63 -14.47 10.31
N GLN A 9 -26.85 -14.99 9.09
CA GLN A 9 -26.64 -16.41 8.78
C GLN A 9 -25.16 -16.83 8.84
N LEU A 10 -24.25 -15.96 8.41
CA LEU A 10 -22.81 -16.19 8.57
C LEU A 10 -22.39 -16.18 10.05
N LEU A 11 -22.91 -15.23 10.84
CA LEU A 11 -22.63 -15.15 12.27
C LEU A 11 -23.17 -16.36 13.04
N SER A 12 -24.41 -16.81 12.79
CA SER A 12 -24.93 -18.02 13.44
C SER A 12 -24.08 -19.26 13.08
N PHE A 13 -23.72 -19.44 11.80
CA PHE A 13 -22.86 -20.54 11.36
C PHE A 13 -21.47 -20.52 12.01
N VAL A 14 -20.85 -19.35 12.18
CA VAL A 14 -19.55 -19.21 12.87
C VAL A 14 -19.66 -19.58 14.36
N LEU A 15 -20.75 -19.18 15.04
CA LEU A 15 -20.98 -19.52 16.45
C LEU A 15 -21.28 -21.02 16.64
N GLU A 16 -22.09 -21.61 15.76
CA GLU A 16 -22.38 -23.05 15.71
C GLU A 16 -21.11 -23.87 15.44
N ALA A 17 -20.28 -23.46 14.49
CA ALA A 17 -19.00 -24.11 14.20
C ALA A 17 -18.00 -24.04 15.37
N HIS A 18 -17.96 -22.92 16.11
CA HIS A 18 -17.09 -22.77 17.29
C HIS A 18 -17.58 -23.66 18.45
N GLN A 19 -18.90 -23.82 18.64
CA GLN A 19 -19.46 -24.80 19.59
C GLN A 19 -19.20 -26.25 19.15
N ALA A 20 -19.37 -26.58 17.87
CA ALA A 20 -19.08 -27.90 17.31
C ALA A 20 -17.60 -28.30 17.44
N ALA A 21 -16.69 -27.31 17.44
CA ALA A 21 -15.27 -27.49 17.76
C ALA A 21 -14.98 -27.68 19.28
N GLY A 22 -16.01 -27.86 20.12
CA GLY A 22 -15.91 -28.13 21.55
C GLY A 22 -15.56 -26.91 22.41
N ARG A 23 -15.71 -25.69 21.89
CA ARG A 23 -15.28 -24.45 22.56
C ARG A 23 -16.45 -23.76 23.25
N THR A 24 -16.23 -23.21 24.44
CA THR A 24 -17.29 -22.62 25.26
C THR A 24 -17.71 -21.24 24.78
N LEU A 25 -19.03 -21.03 24.74
CA LEU A 25 -19.67 -19.80 24.29
C LEU A 25 -20.63 -19.35 25.39
N HIS A 26 -20.35 -18.19 25.99
CA HIS A 26 -21.14 -17.64 27.09
C HIS A 26 -22.21 -16.68 26.54
N ILE A 27 -23.42 -17.22 26.43
CA ILE A 27 -24.64 -16.52 25.99
C ILE A 27 -25.18 -15.67 27.17
N PRO A 28 -25.81 -14.50 26.93
CA PRO A 28 -26.58 -13.79 27.97
C PRO A 28 -27.66 -14.68 28.60
N VAL A 29 -27.94 -14.49 29.89
CA VAL A 29 -28.94 -15.28 30.62
C VAL A 29 -30.32 -15.05 30.01
N GLY A 30 -30.95 -16.13 29.53
CA GLY A 30 -32.26 -16.12 28.87
C GLY A 30 -32.22 -16.23 27.34
N CYS A 31 -31.05 -16.02 26.72
CA CYS A 31 -30.89 -16.11 25.27
C CYS A 31 -30.43 -17.50 24.78
N THR A 32 -30.69 -17.83 23.51
CA THR A 32 -30.23 -19.07 22.85
C THR A 32 -29.01 -18.89 21.95
N GLY A 33 -28.57 -17.65 21.71
CA GLY A 33 -27.40 -17.31 20.89
C GLY A 33 -27.67 -17.10 19.40
N SER A 34 -28.84 -17.52 18.89
CA SER A 34 -29.27 -17.34 17.49
C SER A 34 -30.26 -16.18 17.28
N GLU A 35 -30.48 -15.35 18.30
CA GLU A 35 -31.47 -14.27 18.26
C GLU A 35 -31.04 -13.11 17.36
N PRO A 36 -31.90 -12.61 16.44
CA PRO A 36 -31.50 -11.61 15.44
C PRO A 36 -30.93 -10.33 16.03
N TRP A 37 -31.56 -9.78 17.08
CA TRP A 37 -31.13 -8.55 17.74
C TRP A 37 -29.76 -8.69 18.40
N LEU A 38 -29.44 -9.89 18.92
CA LEU A 38 -28.16 -10.19 19.53
C LEU A 38 -27.08 -10.21 18.45
N LEU A 39 -27.32 -10.92 17.35
CA LEU A 39 -26.41 -11.01 16.21
C LEU A 39 -26.14 -9.64 15.55
N ASP A 40 -27.17 -8.77 15.44
CA ASP A 40 -27.01 -7.39 14.97
C ASP A 40 -26.14 -6.53 15.90
N SER A 41 -26.14 -6.84 17.19
CA SER A 41 -25.45 -6.04 18.22
C SER A 41 -23.97 -6.41 18.40
N LEU A 42 -23.48 -7.49 17.79
CA LEU A 42 -22.13 -8.01 18.05
C LEU A 42 -21.02 -7.20 17.37
N ASP A 43 -19.91 -7.03 18.08
CA ASP A 43 -18.67 -6.53 17.52
C ASP A 43 -17.96 -7.62 16.70
N VAL A 44 -18.33 -7.73 15.41
CA VAL A 44 -17.88 -8.79 14.50
C VAL A 44 -16.33 -8.93 14.44
N PRO A 45 -15.52 -7.86 14.36
CA PRO A 45 -14.06 -7.99 14.43
C PRO A 45 -13.56 -8.66 15.71
N ALA A 46 -14.01 -8.17 16.89
CA ALA A 46 -13.61 -8.73 18.18
C ALA A 46 -14.10 -10.17 18.40
N LEU A 47 -15.26 -10.52 17.84
CA LEU A 47 -15.75 -11.90 17.78
C LEU A 47 -14.82 -12.79 16.95
N LEU A 48 -14.47 -12.36 15.73
CA LEU A 48 -13.62 -13.13 14.82
C LEU A 48 -12.21 -13.33 15.39
N ASP A 49 -11.64 -12.34 16.07
CA ASP A 49 -10.35 -12.48 16.76
C ASP A 49 -10.40 -13.52 17.89
N LEU A 50 -11.47 -13.55 18.70
CA LEU A 50 -11.63 -14.56 19.75
C LEU A 50 -11.84 -15.98 19.18
N VAL A 51 -12.59 -16.10 18.08
CA VAL A 51 -12.78 -17.36 17.35
C VAL A 51 -11.47 -17.86 16.74
N ARG A 52 -10.69 -16.97 16.10
CA ARG A 52 -9.36 -17.24 15.53
C ARG A 52 -8.35 -17.66 16.60
N GLN A 53 -8.41 -17.04 17.78
CA GLN A 53 -7.59 -17.39 18.95
C GLN A 53 -8.08 -18.63 19.71
N GLY A 54 -9.19 -19.26 19.29
CA GLY A 54 -9.75 -20.46 19.92
C GLY A 54 -10.28 -20.26 21.34
N LYS A 55 -10.50 -19.00 21.76
CA LYS A 55 -10.84 -18.62 23.14
C LYS A 55 -12.34 -18.82 23.43
N PRO A 56 -12.73 -18.88 24.71
CA PRO A 56 -14.14 -18.79 25.10
C PRO A 56 -14.73 -17.44 24.64
N VAL A 57 -15.95 -17.47 24.10
CA VAL A 57 -16.61 -16.30 23.49
C VAL A 57 -17.71 -15.75 24.43
N PRO A 58 -17.52 -14.59 25.08
CA PRO A 58 -18.56 -13.96 25.90
C PRO A 58 -19.41 -12.99 25.06
N LEU A 59 -20.50 -13.48 24.47
CA LEU A 59 -21.40 -12.65 23.64
C LEU A 59 -21.93 -11.43 24.42
N SER A 60 -22.19 -11.58 25.72
CA SER A 60 -22.62 -10.49 26.61
C SER A 60 -21.63 -9.33 26.74
N LYS A 61 -20.34 -9.53 26.43
CA LYS A 61 -19.29 -8.48 26.41
C LYS A 61 -19.00 -7.95 25.00
N LEU A 62 -19.48 -8.64 23.97
CA LEU A 62 -19.28 -8.27 22.56
C LEU A 62 -20.45 -7.44 22.00
N CYS A 63 -21.53 -7.24 22.76
CA CYS A 63 -22.68 -6.46 22.33
C CYS A 63 -22.44 -4.95 22.48
N LYS A 64 -22.57 -4.19 21.39
CA LYS A 64 -22.43 -2.72 21.32
C LYS A 64 -23.64 -1.95 21.87
N LEU A 65 -24.19 -2.38 23.01
CA LEU A 65 -25.32 -1.71 23.64
C LEU A 65 -24.86 -0.49 24.46
N GLN A 66 -25.09 0.70 23.91
CA GLN A 66 -25.11 1.92 24.71
C GLN A 66 -26.25 1.85 25.72
N SER A 67 -25.96 1.87 27.03
CA SER A 67 -27.00 1.97 28.05
C SER A 67 -26.59 2.88 29.21
N VAL A 68 -27.57 3.67 29.64
CA VAL A 68 -27.50 4.70 30.69
C VAL A 68 -27.34 4.06 32.08
N SER A 69 -26.81 4.85 33.02
CA SER A 69 -26.42 4.52 34.39
C SER A 69 -27.41 3.74 35.28
N SER A 70 -26.86 2.92 36.19
CA SER A 70 -27.40 2.66 37.53
C SER A 70 -26.27 2.46 38.57
N GLN A 71 -26.51 2.72 39.86
CA GLN A 71 -25.48 2.79 40.92
C GLN A 71 -25.31 1.48 41.73
N GLY A 72 -24.13 1.25 42.32
CA GLY A 72 -23.89 0.19 43.31
C GLY A 72 -22.60 0.38 44.14
N ARG A 73 -22.72 0.35 45.48
CA ARG A 73 -21.62 0.34 46.49
C ARG A 73 -20.97 -1.06 46.56
N ALA A 74 -19.74 -1.31 47.05
CA ALA A 74 -18.51 -0.55 47.40
C ALA A 74 -17.42 -1.63 47.73
N ALA A 75 -16.31 -1.51 48.50
CA ALA A 75 -15.66 -0.50 49.34
C ALA A 75 -14.18 -0.92 49.64
N GLN A 76 -13.32 -0.01 50.16
CA GLN A 76 -12.00 -0.26 50.81
C GLN A 76 -10.87 -0.82 49.90
N SER A 77 -9.57 -0.50 50.04
CA SER A 77 -8.78 0.34 50.98
C SER A 77 -7.42 0.78 50.37
N SER A 78 -6.86 1.92 50.81
CA SER A 78 -5.46 2.38 50.56
C SER A 78 -4.43 1.58 51.41
N PRO A 79 -3.07 1.76 51.36
CA PRO A 79 -2.23 2.94 51.06
C PRO A 79 -1.10 2.67 49.98
N ALA A 80 -0.05 3.47 49.71
CA ALA A 80 0.57 4.62 50.41
C ALA A 80 1.34 5.62 49.49
N HIS A 81 1.79 6.74 50.09
CA HIS A 81 2.76 7.78 49.64
C HIS A 81 4.24 7.26 49.59
N PRO A 82 5.33 8.01 49.21
CA PRO A 82 5.58 9.48 49.15
C PRO A 82 6.18 10.03 47.81
N SER A 83 6.01 11.31 47.41
CA SER A 83 6.64 12.60 47.81
C SER A 83 7.97 12.99 47.11
N ALA A 84 7.96 14.19 46.48
CA ALA A 84 8.93 15.31 46.59
C ALA A 84 10.40 15.11 46.08
N ASP A 85 11.22 16.16 45.84
CA ASP A 85 11.16 17.59 46.23
C ASP A 85 12.07 18.49 45.31
N ARG A 86 11.75 19.79 45.15
CA ARG A 86 12.55 20.96 44.63
C ARG A 86 13.26 20.90 43.25
N ALA A 87 13.42 21.96 42.43
CA ALA A 87 13.35 23.45 42.49
C ALA A 87 14.69 24.23 42.67
N TYR A 88 14.69 25.49 42.17
CA TYR A 88 15.80 26.45 41.91
C TYR A 88 16.59 26.17 40.62
N SER A 89 16.62 26.97 39.53
CA SER A 89 16.49 28.44 39.23
C SER A 89 17.81 29.23 39.16
N ASP A 90 18.16 29.74 37.96
CA ASP A 90 18.34 31.18 37.67
C ASP A 90 18.70 31.42 36.19
N GLY A 91 18.54 32.66 35.69
CA GLY A 91 19.13 33.16 34.42
C GLY A 91 20.23 34.20 34.70
N PRO A 92 20.45 35.22 33.84
CA PRO A 92 20.12 35.38 32.41
C PRO A 92 21.36 35.80 31.56
N GLU A 93 21.26 35.88 30.22
CA GLU A 93 21.86 36.96 29.37
C GLU A 93 21.53 36.76 27.87
N ALA A 94 22.01 37.66 26.98
CA ALA A 94 21.55 37.80 25.58
C ALA A 94 22.71 37.82 24.51
N PRO A 95 22.64 38.50 23.34
CA PRO A 95 22.86 37.90 22.00
C PRO A 95 24.16 38.44 21.32
N PRO A 96 24.36 38.48 19.97
CA PRO A 96 23.73 37.86 18.78
C PRO A 96 24.80 37.04 18.00
N PRO A 97 24.97 37.07 16.65
CA PRO A 97 24.09 37.16 15.47
C PRO A 97 24.03 35.80 14.70
N GLY A 98 23.37 35.58 13.56
CA GLY A 98 22.64 36.43 12.60
C GLY A 98 23.12 36.13 11.18
N GLY A 99 22.23 35.68 10.29
CA GLY A 99 22.57 35.28 8.92
C GLY A 99 21.33 35.20 8.02
N SER A 100 21.37 35.93 6.91
CA SER A 100 20.25 36.12 5.98
C SER A 100 20.22 35.09 4.84
N PHE A 101 19.03 34.62 4.47
CA PHE A 101 18.80 33.90 3.21
C PHE A 101 18.51 34.88 2.05
N PRO A 102 18.80 34.50 0.78
CA PRO A 102 18.67 35.39 -0.36
C PRO A 102 17.21 35.56 -0.83
N THR A 103 16.96 36.66 -1.53
CA THR A 103 15.72 36.94 -2.26
C THR A 103 16.01 36.91 -3.75
N ASP A 104 15.11 36.30 -4.53
CA ASP A 104 15.17 36.33 -6.00
C ASP A 104 13.86 36.87 -6.59
N GLY A 105 13.97 37.47 -7.77
CA GLY A 105 12.90 38.23 -8.44
C GLY A 105 11.96 37.37 -9.31
N PRO A 106 10.91 37.99 -9.88
CA PRO A 106 9.88 37.27 -10.64
C PRO A 106 10.35 36.87 -12.04
N GLY A 107 10.51 35.56 -12.25
CA GLY A 107 10.50 34.92 -13.57
C GLY A 107 9.14 34.26 -13.83
N GLN A 108 8.64 34.33 -15.07
CA GLN A 108 7.44 33.58 -15.48
C GLN A 108 7.83 32.12 -15.77
N GLU A 109 7.12 31.15 -15.19
CA GLU A 109 7.24 29.73 -15.57
C GLU A 109 6.02 29.25 -16.38
N PRO A 110 6.16 28.24 -17.26
CA PRO A 110 5.14 27.86 -18.22
C PRO A 110 4.11 26.87 -17.66
N THR A 111 2.91 26.88 -18.22
CA THR A 111 1.84 25.94 -17.88
C THR A 111 2.01 24.60 -18.61
N GLU A 112 2.58 23.58 -17.96
CA GLU A 112 2.59 22.19 -18.46
C GLU A 112 1.64 21.29 -17.65
N GLU A 113 0.43 21.08 -18.17
CA GLU A 113 -0.51 20.08 -17.65
C GLU A 113 -0.12 18.66 -18.12
N LEU A 114 0.69 17.95 -17.32
CA LEU A 114 1.06 16.56 -17.60
C LEU A 114 0.85 15.63 -16.39
N GLY A 115 -0.13 14.74 -16.51
CA GLY A 115 -0.32 13.58 -15.63
C GLY A 115 -0.56 13.93 -14.17
N GLY A 116 -1.74 14.47 -13.85
CA GLY A 116 -2.20 14.61 -12.47
C GLY A 116 -2.61 13.26 -11.85
N LEU A 117 -2.37 13.11 -10.54
CA LEU A 117 -2.87 11.99 -9.75
C LEU A 117 -4.41 11.92 -9.78
N PRO A 118 -5.02 10.73 -9.59
CA PRO A 118 -6.43 10.68 -9.20
C PRO A 118 -6.60 11.45 -7.88
N ALA A 119 -7.44 12.49 -7.90
CA ALA A 119 -7.75 13.27 -6.72
C ALA A 119 -8.27 12.36 -5.58
N ASN A 120 -7.98 12.73 -4.33
CA ASN A 120 -8.18 11.94 -3.10
C ASN A 120 -7.10 10.88 -2.78
N LEU A 121 -5.81 11.24 -2.91
CA LEU A 121 -4.80 10.69 -2.00
C LEU A 121 -5.08 11.17 -0.56
N ASN A 122 -6.02 10.53 0.15
CA ASN A 122 -6.42 10.77 1.56
C ASN A 122 -5.60 11.85 2.29
N GLU A 123 -6.25 13.01 2.54
CA GLU A 123 -5.64 14.23 3.06
C GLU A 123 -4.68 13.93 4.23
N PRO A 124 -3.43 14.45 4.21
CA PRO A 124 -2.54 14.34 5.34
C PRO A 124 -3.10 15.16 6.51
N VAL A 125 -3.38 14.49 7.63
CA VAL A 125 -3.84 15.11 8.87
C VAL A 125 -2.70 15.14 9.88
N LEU A 126 -2.40 16.31 10.44
CA LEU A 126 -1.44 16.45 11.54
C LEU A 126 -2.15 16.14 12.86
N ASP A 127 -2.32 14.85 13.11
CA ASP A 127 -2.91 14.30 14.32
C ASP A 127 -1.82 14.03 15.37
N LEU A 128 -1.59 15.04 16.20
CA LEU A 128 -0.63 15.01 17.31
C LEU A 128 -1.39 15.33 18.60
N PRO A 129 -1.23 14.56 19.70
CA PRO A 129 -1.92 14.85 20.97
C PRO A 129 -1.63 16.24 21.53
N ALA A 130 -0.45 16.80 21.24
CA ALA A 130 -0.07 18.17 21.61
C ALA A 130 -0.87 19.26 20.87
N LEU A 131 -1.56 18.94 19.76
CA LEU A 131 -2.39 19.85 18.96
C LEU A 131 -3.90 19.69 19.23
N GLU A 132 -4.30 18.87 20.21
CA GLU A 132 -5.70 18.76 20.65
C GLU A 132 -6.15 20.03 21.39
N THR A 133 -6.97 20.86 20.74
CA THR A 133 -7.60 22.04 21.35
C THR A 133 -8.94 21.73 22.04
N GLY A 134 -9.73 20.80 21.47
CA GLY A 134 -11.12 20.56 21.84
C GLY A 134 -12.14 21.52 21.21
N LEU A 135 -11.68 22.44 20.36
CA LEU A 135 -12.49 23.41 19.61
C LEU A 135 -12.92 22.82 18.26
N GLU A 136 -14.10 23.20 17.76
CA GLU A 136 -14.52 22.88 16.39
C GLU A 136 -13.78 23.76 15.36
N GLU A 137 -13.63 23.30 14.10
CA GLU A 137 -12.82 24.01 13.10
C GLU A 137 -13.34 25.43 12.82
N PHE A 138 -14.66 25.63 12.81
CA PHE A 138 -15.24 26.97 12.62
C PHE A 138 -14.91 27.91 13.80
N GLU A 139 -14.77 27.39 15.02
CA GLU A 139 -14.38 28.19 16.19
C GLU A 139 -12.89 28.58 16.12
N LEU A 140 -12.06 27.74 15.51
CA LEU A 140 -10.66 28.04 15.22
C LEU A 140 -10.52 29.03 14.04
N LYS A 141 -11.38 28.95 13.02
CA LYS A 141 -11.45 29.93 11.91
C LYS A 141 -11.95 31.29 12.38
N ASP A 142 -13.01 31.32 13.21
CA ASP A 142 -13.47 32.52 13.91
C ASP A 142 -12.31 33.14 14.73
N LEU A 143 -11.60 32.32 15.51
CA LEU A 143 -10.48 32.78 16.33
C LEU A 143 -9.35 33.33 15.46
N ALA A 144 -8.93 32.60 14.43
CA ALA A 144 -7.87 33.01 13.52
C ALA A 144 -8.18 34.37 12.86
N TYR A 145 -9.43 34.58 12.40
CA TYR A 145 -9.85 35.87 11.86
C TYR A 145 -9.81 36.99 12.92
N THR A 146 -10.35 36.80 14.13
CA THR A 146 -10.27 37.84 15.20
C THR A 146 -8.84 38.15 15.62
N VAL A 147 -7.97 37.15 15.70
CA VAL A 147 -6.56 37.29 16.05
C VAL A 147 -5.83 38.08 14.96
N PHE A 148 -6.00 37.70 13.69
CA PHE A 148 -5.38 38.37 12.56
C PHE A 148 -5.89 39.81 12.38
N ALA A 149 -7.20 40.02 12.28
CA ALA A 149 -7.77 41.34 12.06
C ALA A 149 -7.58 42.28 13.27
N GLY A 150 -7.59 41.77 14.50
CA GLY A 150 -7.32 42.57 15.71
C GLY A 150 -5.85 42.98 15.88
N ALA A 151 -4.91 42.11 15.50
CA ALA A 151 -3.48 42.41 15.57
C ALA A 151 -2.98 43.23 14.37
N CYS A 152 -3.42 42.86 13.16
CA CYS A 152 -2.83 43.29 11.89
C CYS A 152 -3.82 44.02 10.95
N GLY A 153 -5.13 43.99 11.21
CA GLY A 153 -6.15 44.53 10.29
C GLY A 153 -6.14 46.06 10.09
N ARG A 154 -5.26 46.80 10.79
CA ARG A 154 -5.01 48.24 10.57
C ARG A 154 -3.65 48.56 9.95
N SER A 155 -2.76 47.58 9.88
CA SER A 155 -1.46 47.65 9.19
C SER A 155 -1.49 46.91 7.83
N ALA A 156 -2.43 45.99 7.66
CA ALA A 156 -2.74 45.32 6.40
C ALA A 156 -3.43 46.25 5.38
N HIS A 157 -3.27 45.94 4.09
CA HIS A 157 -4.14 46.44 3.04
C HIS A 157 -5.55 45.82 3.18
N PRO A 158 -6.66 46.53 2.93
CA PRO A 158 -8.02 45.98 3.06
C PRO A 158 -8.24 44.73 2.20
N ASP A 159 -7.66 44.67 0.99
CA ASP A 159 -7.73 43.47 0.15
C ASP A 159 -7.09 42.26 0.80
N LEU A 160 -5.94 42.42 1.47
CA LEU A 160 -5.24 41.34 2.16
C LEU A 160 -6.07 40.81 3.35
N VAL A 161 -6.83 41.68 4.05
CA VAL A 161 -7.80 41.26 5.07
C VAL A 161 -8.97 40.48 4.47
N ARG A 162 -9.49 40.92 3.30
CA ARG A 162 -10.51 40.18 2.55
C ARG A 162 -9.99 38.83 2.04
N THR A 163 -8.75 38.75 1.59
CA THR A 163 -8.15 37.48 1.16
C THR A 163 -8.03 36.51 2.32
N VAL A 164 -7.54 36.94 3.48
CA VAL A 164 -7.52 36.08 4.70
C VAL A 164 -8.93 35.69 5.14
N CYS A 165 -9.94 36.53 4.96
CA CYS A 165 -11.34 36.15 5.17
C CYS A 165 -11.76 35.00 4.23
N ASN A 166 -11.52 35.15 2.93
CA ASN A 166 -11.91 34.17 1.91
C ASN A 166 -11.20 32.82 2.14
N GLN A 167 -9.87 32.81 2.35
CA GLN A 167 -9.11 31.57 2.55
C GLN A 167 -9.33 30.90 3.92
N LEU A 168 -10.11 31.52 4.82
CA LEU A 168 -10.61 30.89 6.05
C LEU A 168 -12.04 30.35 5.91
N ASP A 169 -12.60 30.32 4.69
CA ASP A 169 -14.00 30.00 4.40
C ASP A 169 -15.02 30.90 5.14
N MET A 170 -14.60 32.12 5.51
CA MET A 170 -15.41 33.04 6.31
C MET A 170 -16.28 33.91 5.40
N SER A 171 -17.61 33.85 5.59
CA SER A 171 -18.54 34.71 4.86
C SER A 171 -18.31 36.19 5.19
N GLU A 172 -18.29 37.07 4.17
CA GLU A 172 -18.09 38.52 4.33
C GLU A 172 -19.00 39.15 5.40
N SER A 173 -20.27 38.72 5.49
CA SER A 173 -21.21 39.19 6.51
C SER A 173 -20.72 38.90 7.93
N ARG A 174 -20.24 37.68 8.21
CA ARG A 174 -19.75 37.27 9.53
C ARG A 174 -18.44 37.98 9.87
N ALA A 175 -17.55 38.12 8.89
CA ALA A 175 -16.29 38.84 9.05
C ALA A 175 -16.53 40.35 9.34
N GLY A 176 -17.48 40.98 8.65
CA GLY A 176 -17.92 42.35 8.90
C GLY A 176 -18.57 42.52 10.28
N GLU A 177 -19.42 41.59 10.71
CA GLU A 177 -19.98 41.57 12.08
C GLU A 177 -18.89 41.44 13.15
N MET A 178 -17.89 40.58 12.93
CA MET A 178 -16.74 40.43 13.85
C MET A 178 -15.87 41.68 13.87
N GLN A 179 -15.72 42.38 12.75
CA GLN A 179 -15.00 43.65 12.65
C GLN A 179 -15.76 44.78 13.38
N GLN A 180 -17.07 44.88 13.21
CA GLN A 180 -17.93 45.81 13.97
C GLN A 180 -17.90 45.52 15.48
N ALA A 181 -17.92 44.25 15.89
CA ALA A 181 -17.76 43.86 17.28
C ALA A 181 -16.38 44.25 17.84
N MET A 182 -15.31 44.18 17.04
CA MET A 182 -13.97 44.61 17.42
C MET A 182 -13.83 46.13 17.57
N ASP A 183 -14.37 46.91 16.65
CA ASP A 183 -14.33 48.38 16.72
C ASP A 183 -15.28 48.95 17.79
N ALA A 184 -16.27 48.17 18.27
CA ALA A 184 -17.07 48.49 19.45
C ALA A 184 -16.30 48.39 20.79
N SER A 185 -15.06 47.88 20.78
CA SER A 185 -14.23 47.79 21.98
C SER A 185 -13.73 49.18 22.43
N PRO A 186 -13.81 49.52 23.73
CA PRO A 186 -13.33 50.82 24.22
C PRO A 186 -11.80 50.96 24.12
N SER A 187 -11.05 49.85 24.10
CA SER A 187 -9.61 49.88 23.80
C SER A 187 -9.29 49.85 22.31
N ALA A 188 -10.28 49.74 21.40
CA ALA A 188 -10.07 49.50 19.97
C ALA A 188 -8.94 50.34 19.37
N HIS A 189 -9.01 51.67 19.49
CA HIS A 189 -8.02 52.60 18.92
C HIS A 189 -6.69 52.69 19.69
N THR A 190 -6.43 51.82 20.68
CA THR A 190 -5.22 51.83 21.50
C THR A 190 -4.24 50.72 21.10
N PRO A 191 -2.93 50.90 21.31
CA PRO A 191 -1.94 49.83 21.13
C PRO A 191 -2.04 48.73 22.22
N ALA A 192 -3.01 48.79 23.14
CA ALA A 192 -3.33 47.64 24.01
C ALA A 192 -4.16 46.59 23.26
N PHE A 193 -5.07 47.01 22.39
CA PHE A 193 -5.99 46.13 21.65
C PHE A 193 -5.24 45.11 20.80
N SER A 194 -4.35 45.55 19.90
CA SER A 194 -3.57 44.65 19.03
C SER A 194 -2.62 43.73 19.82
N ARG A 195 -2.10 44.18 20.97
CA ARG A 195 -1.34 43.32 21.90
C ARG A 195 -2.21 42.30 22.64
N HIS A 196 -3.49 42.58 22.83
CA HIS A 196 -4.46 41.66 23.44
C HIS A 196 -5.10 40.71 22.41
N ALA A 197 -5.08 41.03 21.12
CA ALA A 197 -5.70 40.23 20.06
C ALA A 197 -5.19 38.78 20.01
N ALA A 198 -3.88 38.58 20.19
CA ALA A 198 -3.26 37.26 20.32
C ALA A 198 -3.48 36.57 21.69
N SER A 199 -4.56 36.90 22.41
CA SER A 199 -4.84 36.36 23.74
C SER A 199 -6.33 36.29 24.08
N LEU A 200 -6.67 35.53 25.12
CA LEU A 200 -8.03 35.45 25.66
C LEU A 200 -8.52 36.78 26.26
N LYS A 201 -7.63 37.78 26.46
CA LYS A 201 -8.03 39.11 26.95
C LYS A 201 -8.94 39.84 25.97
N LEU A 202 -8.68 39.75 24.66
CA LEU A 202 -9.57 40.36 23.66
C LEU A 202 -10.96 39.74 23.74
N GLN A 203 -11.07 38.42 23.76
CA GLN A 203 -12.36 37.72 23.88
C GLN A 203 -13.11 38.11 25.18
N ALA A 204 -12.39 38.27 26.29
CA ALA A 204 -12.95 38.74 27.57
C ALA A 204 -13.42 40.21 27.53
N GLU A 205 -12.71 41.08 26.81
CA GLU A 205 -13.09 42.48 26.63
C GLU A 205 -14.31 42.62 25.71
N LEU A 206 -14.31 41.91 24.58
CA LEU A 206 -15.43 41.89 23.64
C LEU A 206 -16.72 41.37 24.30
N LEU A 207 -16.68 40.26 25.05
CA LEU A 207 -17.87 39.73 25.74
C LEU A 207 -18.51 40.73 26.73
N GLN A 208 -17.74 41.67 27.30
CA GLN A 208 -18.26 42.71 28.21
C GLN A 208 -18.79 43.95 27.49
N THR A 209 -18.29 44.25 26.28
CA THR A 209 -18.46 45.53 25.60
C THR A 209 -19.46 45.42 24.44
N VAL A 210 -19.40 44.34 23.68
CA VAL A 210 -20.26 44.06 22.52
C VAL A 210 -21.72 43.85 22.95
N ARG A 211 -22.65 44.30 22.09
CA ARG A 211 -24.12 44.27 22.28
C ARG A 211 -24.82 43.78 21.00
N PRO A 212 -26.07 43.30 21.06
CA PRO A 212 -26.81 42.82 19.90
C PRO A 212 -26.88 43.79 18.71
N GLY A 213 -26.86 45.11 18.97
CA GLY A 213 -26.89 46.14 17.93
C GLY A 213 -25.63 46.26 17.05
N HIS A 214 -24.57 45.48 17.32
CA HIS A 214 -23.35 45.41 16.49
C HIS A 214 -23.38 44.21 15.51
N PHE A 215 -24.54 43.59 15.31
CA PHE A 215 -24.77 42.47 14.42
C PHE A 215 -25.98 42.75 13.53
N ALA A 216 -26.02 42.14 12.34
CA ALA A 216 -27.13 42.33 11.41
C ALA A 216 -28.45 41.73 11.94
N ASN A 217 -28.38 40.81 12.90
CA ASN A 217 -29.53 40.22 13.57
C ASN A 217 -29.15 39.60 14.93
N PHE A 218 -30.15 39.41 15.80
CA PHE A 218 -29.95 38.86 17.15
C PHE A 218 -29.34 37.44 17.15
N ARG A 219 -29.66 36.61 16.13
CA ARG A 219 -29.10 35.25 16.03
C ARG A 219 -27.60 35.27 15.79
N ALA A 220 -27.07 36.21 15.02
CA ALA A 220 -25.62 36.36 14.82
C ALA A 220 -24.90 36.74 16.13
N PHE A 221 -25.45 37.67 16.91
CA PHE A 221 -24.97 37.99 18.26
C PHE A 221 -24.96 36.75 19.18
N VAL A 222 -26.05 35.96 19.19
CA VAL A 222 -26.14 34.72 19.98
C VAL A 222 -25.08 33.71 19.56
N MET A 223 -24.90 33.48 18.25
CA MET A 223 -23.89 32.56 17.71
C MET A 223 -22.47 33.01 18.08
N TRP A 224 -22.14 34.29 17.87
CA TRP A 224 -20.84 34.85 18.24
C TRP A 224 -20.54 34.70 19.73
N ARG A 225 -21.48 35.10 20.60
CA ARG A 225 -21.36 34.97 22.06
C ARG A 225 -21.16 33.51 22.47
N GLN A 226 -21.94 32.59 21.91
CA GLN A 226 -21.83 31.16 22.19
C GLN A 226 -20.48 30.59 21.72
N THR A 227 -19.92 31.06 20.61
CA THR A 227 -18.54 30.72 20.21
C THR A 227 -17.52 31.27 21.20
N SER A 228 -17.39 32.59 21.36
CA SER A 228 -16.38 33.21 22.24
C SER A 228 -16.46 32.72 23.69
N GLY A 229 -17.67 32.54 24.22
CA GLY A 229 -17.91 32.03 25.57
C GLY A 229 -17.54 30.55 25.75
N ARG A 230 -17.91 29.67 24.80
CA ARG A 230 -17.48 28.26 24.83
C ARG A 230 -15.97 28.15 24.65
N LEU A 231 -15.39 28.89 23.71
CA LEU A 231 -13.96 28.92 23.43
C LEU A 231 -13.16 29.29 24.67
N MET A 232 -13.50 30.41 25.33
CA MET A 232 -12.86 30.80 26.59
C MET A 232 -13.01 29.70 27.67
N ALA A 233 -14.21 29.10 27.79
CA ALA A 233 -14.46 28.10 28.82
C ALA A 233 -13.73 26.77 28.58
N GLN A 234 -13.66 26.29 27.34
CA GLN A 234 -12.90 25.09 26.97
C GLN A 234 -11.40 25.32 27.13
N VAL A 235 -10.87 26.42 26.56
CA VAL A 235 -9.43 26.71 26.57
C VAL A 235 -8.91 26.90 28.00
N LEU A 236 -9.60 27.65 28.85
CA LEU A 236 -9.21 27.83 30.26
C LEU A 236 -9.37 26.55 31.08
N SER A 237 -10.46 25.79 30.89
CA SER A 237 -10.63 24.54 31.65
C SER A 237 -9.65 23.44 31.21
N ARG A 238 -9.24 23.38 29.94
CA ARG A 238 -8.18 22.48 29.46
C ARG A 238 -6.79 22.93 29.93
N ALA A 239 -6.49 24.24 29.92
CA ALA A 239 -5.27 24.80 30.51
C ALA A 239 -5.10 24.45 32.01
N LEU A 240 -6.18 24.55 32.79
CA LEU A 240 -6.19 24.18 34.21
C LEU A 240 -6.06 22.67 34.44
N GLN A 241 -6.49 21.83 33.49
CA GLN A 241 -6.27 20.38 33.51
C GLN A 241 -4.80 20.02 33.19
N SER A 242 -4.15 20.76 32.29
CA SER A 242 -2.73 20.57 31.97
C SER A 242 -1.75 21.23 32.96
N THR A 243 -2.22 22.04 33.91
CA THR A 243 -1.33 22.71 34.86
C THR A 243 -0.81 21.72 35.92
N PRO A 244 0.53 21.49 36.00
CA PRO A 244 1.08 20.49 36.90
C PRO A 244 0.90 20.87 38.37
N GLY A 245 0.76 19.85 39.24
CA GLY A 245 0.66 20.02 40.69
C GLY A 245 -0.76 20.28 41.25
N LEU A 246 -1.78 20.48 40.41
CA LEU A 246 -3.17 20.57 40.88
C LEU A 246 -3.78 19.17 41.07
N ASP A 247 -4.26 18.89 42.28
CA ASP A 247 -5.02 17.67 42.56
C ASP A 247 -6.43 17.73 41.95
N TRP A 248 -6.56 17.08 40.79
CA TRP A 248 -7.83 16.86 40.12
C TRP A 248 -8.63 15.67 40.67
N SER A 249 -8.07 14.83 41.55
CA SER A 249 -8.76 13.65 42.09
C SER A 249 -9.82 14.00 43.13
N ASN A 250 -9.55 15.00 43.98
CA ASN A 250 -10.47 15.47 44.99
C ASN A 250 -11.74 16.07 44.35
N ARG A 251 -12.90 15.42 44.56
CA ARG A 251 -14.21 15.88 44.07
C ARG A 251 -14.60 17.28 44.56
N ASN A 252 -14.07 17.70 45.72
CA ASN A 252 -14.27 19.02 46.32
C ASN A 252 -13.05 19.93 46.13
N GLY A 253 -12.16 19.62 45.18
CA GLY A 253 -10.98 20.42 44.88
C GLY A 253 -11.33 21.77 44.23
N ARG A 254 -10.59 22.82 44.61
CA ARG A 254 -10.73 24.18 44.04
C ARG A 254 -10.79 24.23 42.50
N PRO A 255 -9.95 23.53 41.70
CA PRO A 255 -10.05 23.60 40.23
C PRO A 255 -11.38 23.12 39.66
N ARG A 256 -11.99 22.09 40.26
CA ARG A 256 -13.32 21.60 39.86
C ARG A 256 -14.41 22.64 40.16
N PHE A 257 -14.32 23.32 41.31
CA PHE A 257 -15.23 24.41 41.65
C PHE A 257 -15.06 25.63 40.74
N ALA A 258 -13.82 26.01 40.41
CA ALA A 258 -13.55 27.11 39.50
C ALA A 258 -14.14 26.86 38.09
N VAL A 259 -13.91 25.66 37.53
CA VAL A 259 -14.51 25.29 36.22
C VAL A 259 -16.04 25.18 36.30
N ALA A 260 -16.60 24.68 37.40
CA ALA A 260 -18.06 24.67 37.61
C ALA A 260 -18.64 26.09 37.71
N HIS A 261 -17.93 27.02 38.36
CA HIS A 261 -18.30 28.43 38.45
C HIS A 261 -18.24 29.12 37.09
N LEU A 262 -17.18 28.90 36.30
CA LEU A 262 -17.06 29.38 34.92
C LEU A 262 -18.21 28.89 34.03
N GLN A 263 -18.54 27.60 34.11
CA GLN A 263 -19.69 27.04 33.37
C GLN A 263 -21.03 27.59 33.88
N GLY A 264 -21.16 27.89 35.18
CA GLY A 264 -22.34 28.54 35.75
C GLY A 264 -22.52 29.97 35.24
N ALA A 265 -21.44 30.75 35.19
CA ALA A 265 -21.44 32.10 34.64
C ALA A 265 -21.68 32.11 33.12
N LEU A 266 -21.13 31.16 32.37
CA LEU A 266 -21.41 30.99 30.94
C LEU A 266 -22.91 30.71 30.67
N ARG A 267 -23.60 29.95 31.54
CA ARG A 267 -25.06 29.76 31.42
C ARG A 267 -25.84 31.04 31.70
N ARG A 268 -25.35 31.92 32.60
CA ARG A 268 -25.96 33.23 32.85
C ARG A 268 -25.76 34.22 31.69
N LEU A 269 -24.86 33.94 30.76
CA LEU A 269 -24.73 34.66 29.49
C LEU A 269 -25.67 34.13 28.38
N ASP A 270 -26.35 32.99 28.56
CA ASP A 270 -27.10 32.34 27.46
C ASP A 270 -28.50 32.93 27.19
N VAL A 271 -28.54 34.20 26.75
CA VAL A 271 -29.75 34.85 26.23
C VAL A 271 -30.09 34.28 24.84
N ARG A 272 -31.32 33.85 24.58
CA ARG A 272 -31.69 33.15 23.33
C ARG A 272 -32.59 33.98 22.43
N ASN A 273 -33.51 34.72 23.01
CA ASN A 273 -34.47 35.57 22.31
C ASN A 273 -34.20 37.06 22.59
N PRO A 274 -34.56 37.98 21.68
CA PRO A 274 -34.39 39.42 21.91
C PRO A 274 -35.19 39.93 23.11
N ASP A 275 -36.36 39.34 23.38
CA ASP A 275 -37.23 39.70 24.52
C ASP A 275 -36.64 39.29 25.88
N GLU A 276 -35.63 38.41 25.89
CA GLU A 276 -34.87 38.01 27.07
C GLU A 276 -33.64 38.93 27.32
N PHE A 277 -33.33 39.85 26.39
CA PHE A 277 -32.11 40.66 26.47
C PHE A 277 -32.32 41.93 27.30
N VAL A 278 -31.97 41.84 28.59
CA VAL A 278 -31.82 43.02 29.46
C VAL A 278 -30.34 43.40 29.53
N GLU A 279 -29.97 44.56 28.97
CA GLU A 279 -28.55 44.97 28.86
C GLU A 279 -27.84 45.03 30.23
N ALA A 280 -28.51 45.53 31.26
CA ALA A 280 -27.94 45.62 32.61
C ALA A 280 -27.61 44.23 33.19
N GLU A 281 -28.48 43.24 32.98
CA GLU A 281 -28.28 41.87 33.44
C GLU A 281 -27.19 41.16 32.63
N TYR A 282 -27.18 41.36 31.30
CA TYR A 282 -26.12 40.85 30.43
C TYR A 282 -24.74 41.43 30.81
N ALA A 283 -24.66 42.73 31.10
CA ALA A 283 -23.42 43.39 31.52
C ALA A 283 -22.92 42.91 32.90
N VAL A 284 -23.82 42.47 33.79
CA VAL A 284 -23.44 41.80 35.05
C VAL A 284 -22.98 40.37 34.78
N ALA A 285 -23.72 39.58 34.00
CA ALA A 285 -23.35 38.21 33.65
C ALA A 285 -21.99 38.13 32.92
N ALA A 286 -21.69 39.08 32.03
CA ALA A 286 -20.40 39.19 31.35
C ALA A 286 -19.24 39.47 32.31
N LYS A 287 -19.43 40.38 33.27
CA LYS A 287 -18.44 40.67 34.33
C LYS A 287 -18.21 39.45 35.23
N ASP A 288 -19.28 38.77 35.62
CA ASP A 288 -19.20 37.56 36.46
C ASP A 288 -18.48 36.40 35.74
N PHE A 289 -18.73 36.23 34.43
CA PHE A 289 -17.99 35.27 33.60
C PHE A 289 -16.52 35.62 33.44
N VAL A 290 -16.19 36.89 33.20
CA VAL A 290 -14.79 37.34 33.07
C VAL A 290 -14.06 37.28 34.43
N ALA A 291 -14.74 37.52 35.55
CA ALA A 291 -14.19 37.30 36.88
C ALA A 291 -13.87 35.81 37.13
N ALA A 292 -14.79 34.90 36.78
CA ALA A 292 -14.56 33.45 36.85
C ALA A 292 -13.42 32.99 35.91
N ALA A 293 -13.31 33.59 34.73
CA ALA A 293 -12.21 33.35 33.79
C ALA A 293 -10.87 33.86 34.35
N SER A 294 -10.87 35.03 35.01
CA SER A 294 -9.68 35.62 35.62
C SER A 294 -9.16 34.82 36.81
N ASP A 295 -10.05 34.26 37.63
CA ASP A 295 -9.69 33.35 38.73
C ASP A 295 -8.93 32.14 38.19
N ILE A 296 -9.49 31.45 37.19
CA ILE A 296 -8.81 30.31 36.53
C ILE A 296 -7.51 30.74 35.86
N ALA A 297 -7.50 31.85 35.11
CA ALA A 297 -6.30 32.35 34.45
C ALA A 297 -5.17 32.65 35.44
N SER A 298 -5.47 33.16 36.64
CA SER A 298 -4.45 33.40 37.68
C SER A 298 -3.82 32.12 38.26
N HIS A 299 -4.45 30.97 38.05
CA HIS A 299 -3.96 29.64 38.47
C HIS A 299 -3.39 28.79 37.31
N CYS A 300 -3.40 29.29 36.07
CA CYS A 300 -2.87 28.57 34.89
C CYS A 300 -1.49 29.11 34.49
N SER A 301 -0.55 28.23 34.11
CA SER A 301 0.77 28.63 33.59
C SER A 301 0.72 29.47 32.31
N SER A 302 -0.36 29.33 31.52
CA SER A 302 -0.63 30.17 30.35
C SER A 302 -1.11 31.58 30.70
N GLY A 303 -1.65 31.81 31.90
CA GLY A 303 -2.44 33.00 32.19
C GLY A 303 -3.55 33.20 31.16
N TRP A 304 -3.65 34.42 30.63
CA TRP A 304 -4.55 34.78 29.53
C TRP A 304 -4.01 34.49 28.12
N ARG A 305 -2.76 34.01 27.98
CA ARG A 305 -2.20 33.61 26.69
C ARG A 305 -2.90 32.34 26.21
N PHE A 306 -3.09 32.19 24.90
CA PHE A 306 -3.58 30.93 24.35
C PHE A 306 -2.60 29.78 24.67
N PRO A 307 -3.07 28.59 25.09
CA PRO A 307 -2.22 27.40 25.23
C PRO A 307 -1.58 27.00 23.89
N TRP A 308 -0.40 26.37 23.95
CA TRP A 308 0.42 25.98 22.79
C TRP A 308 -0.41 25.41 21.61
N ALA A 309 -1.24 24.39 21.85
CA ALA A 309 -2.11 23.77 20.85
C ALA A 309 -2.97 24.77 20.05
N VAL A 310 -3.59 25.74 20.73
CA VAL A 310 -4.46 26.75 20.11
C VAL A 310 -3.64 27.71 19.25
N ARG A 311 -2.43 28.08 19.71
CA ARG A 311 -1.51 28.98 18.99
C ARG A 311 -1.06 28.34 17.68
N VAL A 312 -0.64 27.07 17.73
CA VAL A 312 -0.19 26.32 16.55
C VAL A 312 -1.34 26.05 15.58
N ARG A 313 -2.56 25.75 16.06
CA ARG A 313 -3.75 25.61 15.19
C ARG A 313 -4.20 26.93 14.54
N VAL A 314 -4.09 28.07 15.22
CA VAL A 314 -4.32 29.39 14.59
C VAL A 314 -3.26 29.71 13.55
N ALA A 315 -1.99 29.41 13.83
CA ALA A 315 -0.90 29.60 12.86
C ALA A 315 -1.02 28.66 11.64
N ASP A 316 -1.46 27.41 11.83
CA ASP A 316 -1.80 26.45 10.76
C ASP A 316 -2.86 27.05 9.81
N LEU A 317 -3.99 27.52 10.34
CA LEU A 317 -5.05 28.16 9.55
C LEU A 317 -4.57 29.41 8.80
N LEU A 318 -3.79 30.28 9.44
CA LEU A 318 -3.31 31.52 8.81
C LEU A 318 -2.19 31.29 7.78
N LEU A 319 -1.45 30.18 7.87
CA LEU A 319 -0.48 29.79 6.85
C LEU A 319 -1.12 28.99 5.69
N ARG A 320 -2.28 28.36 5.89
CA ARG A 320 -3.11 27.82 4.79
C ARG A 320 -3.63 28.95 3.90
N ALA A 321 -3.93 30.12 4.49
CA ALA A 321 -4.37 31.32 3.77
C ALA A 321 -3.35 31.96 2.81
N LEU A 322 -2.17 31.34 2.63
CA LEU A 322 -1.20 31.66 1.57
C LEU A 322 -1.54 31.02 0.22
N PHE A 323 -2.48 30.06 0.22
CA PHE A 323 -2.97 29.33 -0.95
C PHE A 323 -4.42 29.69 -1.24
N GLU A 324 -4.89 29.43 -2.46
CA GLU A 324 -6.25 29.77 -2.88
C GLU A 324 -7.27 28.68 -2.49
N SER A 325 -8.49 29.09 -2.16
CA SER A 325 -9.63 28.20 -1.87
C SER A 325 -10.00 27.33 -3.08
N ASP A 326 -10.04 27.97 -4.25
CA ASP A 326 -10.57 27.41 -5.49
C ASP A 326 -9.50 26.56 -6.20
N ASP A 327 -8.22 26.94 -6.06
CA ASP A 327 -7.06 26.16 -6.44
C ASP A 327 -6.08 26.07 -5.26
N SER A 328 -6.24 25.03 -4.43
CA SER A 328 -5.38 24.78 -3.26
C SER A 328 -3.90 24.56 -3.59
N GLY A 329 -3.53 24.48 -4.87
CA GLY A 329 -2.16 24.37 -5.34
C GLY A 329 -1.58 25.66 -5.90
N ALA A 330 -2.37 26.75 -5.98
CA ALA A 330 -1.92 28.09 -6.33
C ALA A 330 -1.62 28.89 -5.06
N TYR A 331 -0.72 29.87 -5.18
CA TYR A 331 -0.49 30.84 -4.12
C TYR A 331 -1.28 32.12 -4.39
N VAL A 332 -1.79 32.71 -3.32
CA VAL A 332 -2.35 34.07 -3.32
C VAL A 332 -1.33 35.09 -3.83
N GLU A 333 -1.78 36.06 -4.64
CA GLU A 333 -0.92 37.15 -5.18
C GLU A 333 -0.12 37.87 -4.07
N ASP A 334 -0.82 38.29 -3.00
CA ASP A 334 -0.28 38.98 -1.81
C ASP A 334 0.54 38.09 -0.84
N ARG A 335 0.89 36.84 -1.20
CA ARG A 335 1.53 35.87 -0.26
C ARG A 335 2.73 36.41 0.51
N THR A 336 3.55 37.25 -0.13
CA THR A 336 4.77 37.84 0.48
C THR A 336 4.43 38.93 1.48
N ALA A 337 3.43 39.77 1.18
CA ALA A 337 2.91 40.75 2.12
C ALA A 337 2.29 40.05 3.34
N LEU A 338 1.47 39.01 3.12
CA LEU A 338 0.85 38.23 4.19
C LEU A 338 1.88 37.50 5.07
N LEU A 339 2.87 36.81 4.49
CA LEU A 339 3.98 36.23 5.25
C LEU A 339 4.72 37.28 6.09
N SER A 340 5.12 38.41 5.48
CA SER A 340 5.84 39.46 6.19
C SER A 340 5.04 40.05 7.36
N LEU A 341 3.72 40.13 7.23
CA LEU A 341 2.79 40.62 8.26
C LEU A 341 2.64 39.60 9.40
N LEU A 342 2.48 38.32 9.06
CA LEU A 342 2.43 37.23 10.04
C LEU A 342 3.75 37.14 10.83
N GLU A 343 4.90 37.16 10.15
CA GLU A 343 6.23 37.03 10.78
C GLU A 343 6.62 38.22 11.64
N ASN A 344 6.45 39.46 11.14
CA ASN A 344 6.96 40.63 11.84
C ASN A 344 5.98 41.18 12.89
N GLN A 345 4.68 40.85 12.82
CA GLN A 345 3.67 41.39 13.74
C GLN A 345 2.93 40.31 14.52
N LEU A 346 2.49 39.21 13.89
CA LEU A 346 1.62 38.24 14.56
C LEU A 346 2.35 37.14 15.33
N TRP A 347 3.40 36.54 14.77
CA TRP A 347 4.19 35.50 15.43
C TRP A 347 4.83 35.97 16.75
N PRO A 348 5.34 37.21 16.89
CA PRO A 348 5.80 37.72 18.19
C PRO A 348 4.67 37.86 19.23
N LEU A 349 3.44 38.19 18.80
CA LEU A 349 2.28 38.37 19.69
C LEU A 349 1.67 37.04 20.13
N LEU A 350 1.62 36.04 19.23
CA LEU A 350 1.28 34.67 19.59
C LEU A 350 2.45 33.94 20.29
N GLY A 351 3.69 34.38 20.12
CA GLY A 351 4.87 33.63 20.55
C GLY A 351 5.11 32.36 19.74
N ILE A 352 4.84 32.39 18.43
CA ILE A 352 5.23 31.32 17.50
C ILE A 352 6.73 31.47 17.21
N SER A 353 7.54 30.45 17.53
CA SER A 353 8.97 30.50 17.20
C SER A 353 9.23 30.26 15.71
N PRO A 354 10.40 30.67 15.18
CA PRO A 354 10.80 30.33 13.82
C PRO A 354 10.81 28.81 13.54
N GLN A 355 11.05 27.98 14.56
CA GLN A 355 11.03 26.52 14.45
C GLN A 355 9.61 26.01 14.19
N VAL A 356 8.63 26.49 14.95
CA VAL A 356 7.20 26.14 14.76
C VAL A 356 6.66 26.70 13.45
N HIS A 357 7.04 27.92 13.07
CA HIS A 357 6.69 28.49 11.78
C HIS A 357 7.24 27.62 10.63
N ALA A 358 8.54 27.29 10.61
CA ALA A 358 9.13 26.49 9.55
C ALA A 358 8.51 25.09 9.46
N ALA A 359 8.20 24.47 10.61
CA ALA A 359 7.52 23.18 10.67
C ALA A 359 6.09 23.24 10.11
N LEU A 360 5.29 24.25 10.46
CA LEU A 360 3.96 24.48 9.87
C LEU A 360 4.05 24.79 8.38
N TYR A 361 5.00 25.62 7.96
CA TYR A 361 5.16 26.02 6.57
C TYR A 361 5.49 24.80 5.68
N ALA A 362 6.43 23.96 6.12
CA ALA A 362 6.75 22.68 5.45
C ALA A 362 5.55 21.72 5.42
N TRP A 363 4.84 21.58 6.55
CA TRP A 363 3.64 20.74 6.65
C TRP A 363 2.55 21.18 5.67
N ILE A 364 2.27 22.47 5.57
CA ILE A 364 1.21 23.00 4.71
C ILE A 364 1.58 22.84 3.24
N HIS A 365 2.83 23.08 2.85
CA HIS A 365 3.29 22.78 1.49
C HIS A 365 3.12 21.29 1.15
N PHE A 366 3.37 20.39 2.11
CA PHE A 366 3.15 18.96 1.94
C PHE A 366 1.66 18.59 1.83
N ARG A 367 0.80 19.24 2.61
CA ARG A 367 -0.66 19.11 2.47
C ARG A 367 -1.16 19.57 1.11
N GLN A 368 -0.72 20.72 0.62
CA GLN A 368 -1.15 21.24 -0.68
C GLN A 368 -0.59 20.39 -1.84
N PHE A 369 0.64 19.89 -1.75
CA PHE A 369 1.16 18.85 -2.66
C PHE A 369 0.25 17.61 -2.64
N ALA A 370 -0.06 17.07 -1.46
CA ALA A 370 -0.84 15.84 -1.31
C ALA A 370 -2.28 15.95 -1.84
N LEU A 371 -2.87 17.14 -1.78
CA LEU A 371 -4.20 17.42 -2.32
C LEU A 371 -4.20 17.64 -3.85
N THR A 372 -3.17 18.30 -4.39
CA THR A 372 -3.16 18.76 -5.79
C THR A 372 -2.25 17.97 -6.75
N GLY A 373 -1.32 17.19 -6.22
CA GLY A 373 -0.32 16.46 -7.01
C GLY A 373 0.75 17.33 -7.69
N ARG A 374 0.81 18.64 -7.43
CA ARG A 374 1.71 19.56 -8.13
C ARG A 374 3.18 19.27 -7.82
N ARG A 375 3.95 18.89 -8.85
CA ARG A 375 5.38 18.52 -8.72
C ARG A 375 6.26 19.70 -8.23
N SER A 376 5.88 20.94 -8.52
CA SER A 376 6.53 22.15 -7.95
C SER A 376 6.40 22.23 -6.41
N LEU A 377 5.24 21.88 -5.87
CA LEU A 377 5.05 21.79 -4.41
C LEU A 377 5.82 20.61 -3.80
N LEU A 378 5.97 19.49 -4.52
CA LEU A 378 6.84 18.38 -4.07
C LEU A 378 8.29 18.85 -3.89
N VAL A 379 8.86 19.55 -4.88
CA VAL A 379 10.22 20.11 -4.81
C VAL A 379 10.35 21.12 -3.66
N ALA A 380 9.36 21.98 -3.44
CA ALA A 380 9.34 22.88 -2.29
C ALA A 380 9.34 22.10 -0.95
N THR A 381 8.59 21.00 -0.85
CA THR A 381 8.55 20.18 0.38
C THR A 381 9.85 19.43 0.63
N GLN A 382 10.54 18.96 -0.41
CA GLN A 382 11.87 18.36 -0.30
C GLN A 382 12.87 19.32 0.35
N GLN A 383 12.90 20.57 -0.11
CA GLN A 383 13.75 21.61 0.44
C GLN A 383 13.36 21.97 1.89
N LEU A 384 12.08 22.24 2.15
CA LEU A 384 11.60 22.67 3.47
C LEU A 384 11.77 21.57 4.53
N ILE A 385 11.45 20.32 4.21
CA ILE A 385 11.57 19.19 5.15
C ILE A 385 13.05 18.80 5.31
N GLY A 386 13.85 18.84 4.24
CA GLY A 386 15.31 18.63 4.33
C GLY A 386 16.01 19.60 5.28
N ASN A 387 15.56 20.86 5.32
CA ASN A 387 16.05 21.87 6.27
C ASN A 387 15.67 21.52 7.72
N LEU A 388 14.41 21.15 8.00
CA LEU A 388 13.94 20.74 9.33
C LEU A 388 14.67 19.49 9.86
N LEU A 389 14.90 18.50 8.98
CA LEU A 389 15.67 17.30 9.28
C LEU A 389 17.14 17.63 9.58
N SER A 390 17.73 18.57 8.85
CA SER A 390 19.10 19.05 9.06
C SER A 390 19.28 19.80 10.39
N GLU A 391 18.30 20.61 10.80
CA GLU A 391 18.33 21.30 12.09
C GLU A 391 18.14 20.36 13.28
N SER A 392 17.12 19.50 13.21
CA SER A 392 16.80 18.55 14.29
C SER A 392 17.90 17.51 14.49
N GLY A 393 18.60 17.10 13.42
CA GLY A 393 19.81 16.27 13.51
C GLY A 393 20.94 16.92 14.31
N ARG A 394 21.16 18.25 14.15
CA ARG A 394 22.19 19.00 14.90
C ARG A 394 21.85 19.14 16.38
N ARG A 395 20.59 19.46 16.72
CA ARG A 395 20.17 19.71 18.12
C ARG A 395 20.26 18.47 19.03
N LYS A 396 20.12 17.25 18.49
CA LYS A 396 20.31 15.99 19.24
C LYS A 396 21.71 15.82 19.86
N SER A 397 22.72 16.52 19.35
CA SER A 397 24.08 16.52 19.92
C SER A 397 24.26 17.50 21.09
N ALA A 398 23.29 18.35 21.39
CA ALA A 398 23.39 19.44 22.37
C ALA A 398 22.38 19.32 23.53
N ALA A 399 21.42 18.38 23.46
CA ALA A 399 20.34 18.21 24.44
C ALA A 399 20.80 17.51 25.74
N ASN A 400 21.66 18.18 26.52
CA ASN A 400 22.11 17.71 27.83
C ASN A 400 21.86 18.79 28.90
N GLY A 401 20.58 19.14 29.08
CA GLY A 401 20.10 20.13 30.05
C GLY A 401 18.62 19.88 30.38
N ASN A 402 18.30 19.72 31.66
CA ASN A 402 17.02 19.16 32.14
C ASN A 402 16.10 20.24 32.75
N ASP A 403 15.97 21.40 32.09
CA ASP A 403 15.12 22.49 32.60
C ASP A 403 14.67 23.44 31.47
N SER A 404 13.98 22.89 30.46
CA SER A 404 13.29 23.68 29.42
C SER A 404 11.82 23.85 29.77
N SER A 405 11.20 24.99 29.42
CA SER A 405 9.77 25.18 29.64
C SER A 405 8.94 24.26 28.74
N SER A 406 7.70 23.98 29.13
CA SER A 406 6.79 23.10 28.37
C SER A 406 6.63 23.53 26.91
N ASP A 407 6.57 24.83 26.65
CA ASP A 407 6.41 25.37 25.30
C ASP A 407 7.72 25.25 24.50
N GLU A 408 8.89 25.46 25.09
CA GLU A 408 10.19 25.33 24.39
C GLU A 408 10.52 23.87 24.04
N ALA A 409 10.17 22.94 24.92
CA ALA A 409 10.28 21.50 24.66
C ALA A 409 9.37 21.07 23.50
N LEU A 410 8.11 21.56 23.48
CA LEU A 410 7.17 21.32 22.38
C LEU A 410 7.65 21.94 21.06
N ASP A 411 8.07 23.22 21.07
CA ASP A 411 8.62 23.92 19.90
C ASP A 411 9.82 23.18 19.29
N SER A 412 10.71 22.64 20.14
CA SER A 412 11.91 21.91 19.71
C SER A 412 11.60 20.51 19.16
N GLN A 413 10.55 19.85 19.67
CA GLN A 413 10.13 18.51 19.23
C GLN A 413 9.23 18.57 17.98
N PHE A 414 8.42 19.62 17.84
CA PHE A 414 7.36 19.71 16.81
C PHE A 414 7.87 19.56 15.37
N GLY A 415 9.06 20.07 15.05
CA GLY A 415 9.67 19.86 13.72
C GLY A 415 9.99 18.39 13.41
N ALA A 416 10.33 17.60 14.42
CA ALA A 416 10.53 16.16 14.27
C ALA A 416 9.20 15.39 14.20
N ASP A 417 8.16 15.84 14.92
CA ASP A 417 6.81 15.25 14.85
C ASP A 417 6.18 15.48 13.47
N VAL A 418 6.32 16.68 12.90
CA VAL A 418 5.88 16.99 11.52
C VAL A 418 6.62 16.10 10.52
N ALA A 419 7.94 15.95 10.62
CA ALA A 419 8.70 15.09 9.74
C ALA A 419 8.25 13.62 9.84
N ALA A 420 7.99 13.11 11.06
CA ALA A 420 7.47 11.76 11.28
C ALA A 420 6.04 11.56 10.75
N ALA A 421 5.18 12.60 10.80
CA ALA A 421 3.84 12.56 10.21
C ALA A 421 3.89 12.47 8.68
N VAL A 422 4.76 13.26 8.04
CA VAL A 422 5.02 13.20 6.58
C VAL A 422 5.55 11.83 6.19
N GLU A 423 6.61 11.37 6.87
CA GLU A 423 7.24 10.07 6.66
C GLU A 423 6.22 8.93 6.77
N SER A 424 5.36 8.93 7.78
CA SER A 424 4.30 7.93 7.98
C SER A 424 3.28 7.93 6.82
N TRP A 425 2.87 9.11 6.34
CA TRP A 425 1.96 9.26 5.22
C TRP A 425 2.56 8.75 3.90
N ILE A 426 3.87 8.95 3.69
CA ILE A 426 4.62 8.43 2.55
C ILE A 426 4.82 6.92 2.66
N LEU A 427 5.30 6.43 3.82
CA LEU A 427 5.56 5.02 4.08
C LEU A 427 4.29 4.17 3.91
N LYS A 428 3.12 4.71 4.29
CA LYS A 428 1.82 4.07 4.04
C LYS A 428 1.52 3.85 2.55
N ARG A 429 2.00 4.75 1.66
CA ARG A 429 1.86 4.63 0.20
C ARG A 429 2.96 3.78 -0.42
N MET A 430 4.19 3.88 0.09
CA MET A 430 5.29 3.00 -0.32
C MET A 430 5.03 1.52 0.01
N ARG A 431 4.23 1.22 1.04
CA ARG A 431 3.76 -0.15 1.33
C ARG A 431 2.75 -0.70 0.32
N ASP A 432 2.27 0.11 -0.62
CA ASP A 432 1.37 -0.30 -1.70
C ASP A 432 1.55 0.58 -2.95
N TYR A 433 2.80 0.81 -3.37
CA TYR A 433 3.13 1.71 -4.48
C TYR A 433 2.46 1.32 -5.80
N HIS A 434 2.20 0.01 -6.01
CA HIS A 434 1.47 -0.51 -7.17
C HIS A 434 0.07 0.12 -7.30
N GLN A 435 -0.65 0.31 -6.20
CA GLN A 435 -1.94 1.00 -6.21
C GLN A 435 -1.79 2.52 -6.00
N ALA A 436 -0.85 2.96 -5.17
CA ALA A 436 -0.75 4.37 -4.75
C ALA A 436 -0.27 5.33 -5.84
N PHE A 437 0.57 4.89 -6.78
CA PHE A 437 1.12 5.74 -7.85
C PHE A 437 0.66 5.35 -9.26
N ALA A 438 0.02 4.18 -9.43
CA ALA A 438 -0.55 3.69 -10.69
C ALA A 438 0.40 3.70 -11.93
N GLY A 439 1.71 3.83 -11.72
CA GLY A 439 2.73 3.93 -12.77
C GLY A 439 3.51 5.25 -12.82
N ASP A 440 3.17 6.28 -12.02
CA ASP A 440 3.98 7.50 -11.92
C ASP A 440 5.26 7.25 -11.10
N ALA A 441 6.29 6.77 -11.80
CA ALA A 441 7.64 6.56 -11.26
C ALA A 441 8.31 7.87 -10.78
N ILE A 442 7.98 9.02 -11.37
CA ILE A 442 8.59 10.31 -11.03
C ILE A 442 8.07 10.79 -9.67
N LEU A 443 6.77 10.70 -9.44
CA LEU A 443 6.15 11.05 -8.16
C LEU A 443 6.52 10.04 -7.05
N MET A 444 6.70 8.76 -7.40
CA MET A 444 7.28 7.76 -6.49
C MET A 444 8.71 8.13 -6.09
N ALA A 445 9.57 8.53 -7.03
CA ALA A 445 10.96 8.91 -6.76
C ALA A 445 11.04 10.12 -5.81
N GLY A 446 10.34 11.22 -6.09
CA GLY A 446 10.40 12.41 -5.25
C GLY A 446 9.87 12.22 -3.82
N LEU A 447 8.94 11.27 -3.61
CA LEU A 447 8.50 10.86 -2.27
C LEU A 447 9.46 9.87 -1.60
N LEU A 448 10.14 9.02 -2.37
CA LEU A 448 11.18 8.12 -1.88
C LEU A 448 12.38 8.90 -1.35
N GLU A 449 12.80 9.98 -2.02
CA GLU A 449 13.83 10.90 -1.55
C GLU A 449 13.49 11.49 -0.16
N LEU A 450 12.25 11.96 0.03
CA LEU A 450 11.75 12.47 1.32
C LEU A 450 11.80 11.40 2.43
N LEU A 451 11.32 10.19 2.13
CA LEU A 451 11.32 9.07 3.08
C LEU A 451 12.74 8.66 3.50
N ILE A 452 13.69 8.67 2.56
CA ILE A 452 15.08 8.32 2.82
C ILE A 452 15.80 9.42 3.60
N ALA A 453 15.58 10.70 3.26
CA ALA A 453 16.11 11.82 4.03
C ALA A 453 15.66 11.74 5.50
N ALA A 454 14.38 11.42 5.76
CA ALA A 454 13.84 11.26 7.10
C ALA A 454 14.51 10.13 7.90
N GLU A 455 14.67 8.93 7.33
CA GLU A 455 15.32 7.80 8.00
C GLU A 455 16.85 7.99 8.17
N LEU A 456 17.54 8.60 7.20
CA LEU A 456 18.97 8.92 7.34
C LEU A 456 19.22 9.88 8.51
N CYS A 457 18.35 10.87 8.71
CA CYS A 457 18.41 11.78 9.87
C CYS A 457 18.03 11.13 11.22
N LYS A 458 17.61 9.86 11.24
CA LYS A 458 17.54 9.01 12.44
C LYS A 458 18.83 8.22 12.71
N GLY A 459 19.81 8.28 11.80
CA GLY A 459 21.10 7.58 11.92
C GLY A 459 21.02 6.08 11.61
N LYS A 460 20.03 5.63 10.84
CA LYS A 460 19.70 4.20 10.66
C LYS A 460 19.87 3.70 9.23
N ASN A 461 21.02 3.95 8.60
CA ASN A 461 21.27 3.60 7.19
C ASN A 461 20.94 2.11 6.87
N ALA A 462 21.23 1.18 7.78
CA ALA A 462 20.90 -0.24 7.62
C ALA A 462 19.38 -0.55 7.67
N ALA A 463 18.59 0.27 8.36
CA ALA A 463 17.13 0.14 8.41
C ALA A 463 16.45 0.60 7.11
N VAL A 464 17.06 1.52 6.35
CA VAL A 464 16.53 1.96 5.04
C VAL A 464 16.35 0.76 4.11
N ASN A 465 17.38 -0.08 3.97
CA ASN A 465 17.30 -1.29 3.14
C ASN A 465 16.18 -2.24 3.61
N GLN A 466 16.05 -2.47 4.93
CA GLN A 466 15.01 -3.34 5.49
C GLN A 466 13.60 -2.76 5.31
N MET A 467 13.45 -1.44 5.46
CA MET A 467 12.20 -0.71 5.21
C MET A 467 11.78 -0.81 3.74
N LEU A 468 12.70 -0.58 2.79
CA LEU A 468 12.41 -0.65 1.37
C LEU A 468 12.10 -2.09 0.92
N GLN A 469 12.84 -3.09 1.42
CA GLN A 469 12.49 -4.50 1.22
C GLN A 469 11.09 -4.83 1.76
N GLY A 470 10.72 -4.32 2.94
CA GLY A 470 9.38 -4.46 3.50
C GLY A 470 8.29 -3.75 2.70
N CYS A 471 8.61 -2.63 2.04
CA CYS A 471 7.68 -1.92 1.15
C CYS A 471 7.44 -2.70 -0.15
N VAL A 472 8.50 -3.20 -0.77
CA VAL A 472 8.44 -4.10 -1.95
C VAL A 472 7.62 -5.34 -1.63
N ALA A 473 7.91 -6.02 -0.52
CA ALA A 473 7.13 -7.17 -0.05
C ALA A 473 5.64 -6.83 0.10
N SER A 474 5.33 -5.80 0.91
CA SER A 474 3.95 -5.37 1.19
C SER A 474 3.16 -5.01 -0.08
N SER A 475 3.79 -4.29 -1.01
CA SER A 475 3.15 -3.83 -2.26
C SER A 475 2.90 -4.98 -3.24
N LEU A 476 3.83 -5.93 -3.33
CA LEU A 476 3.67 -7.13 -4.16
C LEU A 476 2.66 -8.12 -3.57
N ASP A 477 2.66 -8.30 -2.24
CA ASP A 477 1.69 -9.17 -1.56
C ASP A 477 0.26 -8.61 -1.71
N ALA A 478 0.05 -7.31 -1.46
CA ALA A 478 -1.24 -6.64 -1.66
C ALA A 478 -1.70 -6.68 -3.13
N GLN A 479 -0.78 -6.52 -4.09
CA GLN A 479 -1.10 -6.63 -5.51
C GLN A 479 -1.45 -8.07 -5.91
N MET A 480 -0.74 -9.08 -5.38
CA MET A 480 -1.06 -10.48 -5.60
C MET A 480 -2.42 -10.86 -4.99
N GLU A 481 -2.78 -10.33 -3.83
CA GLU A 481 -4.10 -10.53 -3.19
C GLU A 481 -5.23 -9.96 -4.07
N ARG A 482 -5.13 -8.69 -4.48
CA ARG A 482 -6.11 -8.06 -5.41
C ARG A 482 -6.27 -8.83 -6.72
N MET A 483 -5.18 -9.34 -7.30
CA MET A 483 -5.25 -10.13 -8.54
C MET A 483 -5.85 -11.53 -8.32
N GLN A 484 -5.72 -12.12 -7.12
CA GLN A 484 -6.38 -13.38 -6.75
C GLN A 484 -7.89 -13.18 -6.56
N GLU A 485 -8.33 -12.09 -5.92
CA GLU A 485 -9.76 -11.75 -5.80
C GLU A 485 -10.41 -11.55 -7.18
N GLN A 486 -9.72 -10.86 -8.09
CA GLN A 486 -10.15 -10.70 -9.50
C GLN A 486 -10.17 -12.05 -10.25
N ALA A 487 -9.23 -12.95 -9.98
CA ALA A 487 -9.22 -14.29 -10.58
C ALA A 487 -10.38 -15.18 -10.09
N ALA A 488 -10.72 -15.10 -8.79
CA ALA A 488 -11.79 -15.88 -8.18
C ALA A 488 -13.19 -15.38 -8.57
N SER A 489 -13.40 -14.06 -8.60
CA SER A 489 -14.67 -13.45 -8.99
C SER A 489 -15.02 -13.60 -10.48
N SER A 490 -14.05 -13.99 -11.31
CA SER A 490 -14.22 -14.22 -12.76
C SER A 490 -14.22 -15.70 -13.18
N SER A 491 -14.10 -16.65 -12.24
CA SER A 491 -13.90 -18.08 -12.54
C SER A 491 -15.14 -18.96 -12.34
N GLY A 492 -15.32 -19.92 -13.26
CA GLY A 492 -16.01 -21.18 -12.96
C GLY A 492 -15.13 -22.14 -12.14
N PRO A 493 -15.61 -23.33 -11.75
CA PRO A 493 -14.98 -24.21 -10.75
C PRO A 493 -13.69 -24.94 -11.22
N ASP A 494 -13.03 -24.51 -12.30
CA ASP A 494 -11.83 -25.18 -12.82
C ASP A 494 -10.53 -24.58 -12.25
N SER A 495 -9.85 -25.41 -11.47
CA SER A 495 -8.58 -25.11 -10.79
C SER A 495 -7.42 -24.87 -11.75
N ALA A 496 -7.37 -25.56 -12.91
CA ALA A 496 -6.27 -25.40 -13.86
C ALA A 496 -6.31 -24.02 -14.53
N ASP A 497 -7.53 -23.61 -14.88
CA ASP A 497 -7.83 -22.35 -15.55
C ASP A 497 -7.57 -21.15 -14.62
N GLN A 498 -7.78 -21.33 -13.30
CA GLN A 498 -7.40 -20.37 -12.26
C GLN A 498 -5.87 -20.22 -12.13
N LEU A 499 -5.11 -21.33 -12.13
CA LEU A 499 -3.65 -21.31 -12.06
C LEU A 499 -3.02 -20.63 -13.29
N HIS A 500 -3.55 -20.88 -14.48
CA HIS A 500 -3.06 -20.24 -15.70
C HIS A 500 -3.35 -18.72 -15.73
N ARG A 501 -4.51 -18.29 -15.20
CA ARG A 501 -4.79 -16.85 -14.97
C ARG A 501 -3.80 -16.25 -13.97
N LEU A 502 -3.55 -16.90 -12.84
CA LEU A 502 -2.62 -16.41 -11.83
C LEU A 502 -1.19 -16.27 -12.38
N ALA A 503 -0.68 -17.27 -13.12
CA ALA A 503 0.65 -17.22 -13.71
C ALA A 503 0.82 -16.02 -14.67
N ARG A 504 -0.19 -15.75 -15.50
CA ARG A 504 -0.23 -14.57 -16.38
C ARG A 504 -0.27 -13.25 -15.58
N TYR A 505 -0.98 -13.22 -14.45
CA TYR A 505 -1.02 -12.04 -13.59
C TYR A 505 0.30 -11.80 -12.85
N THR A 506 0.93 -12.83 -12.26
CA THR A 506 2.27 -12.72 -11.64
C THR A 506 3.32 -12.27 -12.65
N HIS A 507 3.29 -12.79 -13.89
CA HIS A 507 4.17 -12.32 -14.97
C HIS A 507 3.90 -10.85 -15.35
N ARG A 508 2.63 -10.42 -15.42
CA ARG A 508 2.28 -9.01 -15.67
C ARG A 508 2.75 -8.08 -14.54
N VAL A 509 2.63 -8.49 -13.27
CA VAL A 509 3.14 -7.74 -12.12
C VAL A 509 4.67 -7.65 -12.17
N LEU A 510 5.37 -8.77 -12.38
CA LEU A 510 6.83 -8.79 -12.54
C LEU A 510 7.31 -7.83 -13.65
N LYS A 511 6.56 -7.75 -14.76
CA LYS A 511 6.87 -6.85 -15.88
C LYS A 511 6.68 -5.37 -15.51
N VAL A 512 5.55 -5.00 -14.88
CA VAL A 512 5.31 -3.61 -14.45
C VAL A 512 6.33 -3.19 -13.39
N GLU A 513 6.64 -4.08 -12.45
CA GLU A 513 7.67 -3.89 -11.43
C GLU A 513 9.05 -3.65 -12.06
N SER A 514 9.49 -4.47 -13.01
CA SER A 514 10.82 -4.33 -13.63
C SER A 514 10.94 -3.13 -14.59
N GLU A 515 9.87 -2.78 -15.31
CA GLU A 515 9.86 -1.63 -16.24
C GLU A 515 9.65 -0.28 -15.54
N THR A 516 8.96 -0.23 -14.38
CA THR A 516 8.46 1.03 -13.79
C THR A 516 9.05 1.34 -12.41
N PHE A 517 9.07 0.38 -11.50
CA PHE A 517 9.33 0.64 -10.06
C PHE A 517 10.75 0.22 -9.64
N THR A 518 11.24 -0.91 -10.14
CA THR A 518 12.61 -1.38 -9.92
C THR A 518 13.68 -0.34 -10.30
N PRO A 519 13.60 0.44 -11.40
CA PRO A 519 14.58 1.47 -11.71
C PRO A 519 14.73 2.51 -10.60
N VAL A 520 13.61 3.06 -10.11
CA VAL A 520 13.55 4.05 -9.02
C VAL A 520 14.05 3.45 -7.70
N LEU A 521 13.65 2.21 -7.40
CA LEU A 521 14.09 1.53 -6.18
C LEU A 521 15.58 1.18 -6.20
N CYS A 522 16.17 0.90 -7.37
CA CYS A 522 17.57 0.49 -7.51
C CYS A 522 18.59 1.58 -7.14
N GLU A 523 18.22 2.86 -7.18
CA GLU A 523 19.09 3.98 -6.77
C GLU A 523 19.43 3.94 -5.26
N HIS A 524 18.56 3.31 -4.46
CA HIS A 524 18.69 3.25 -3.00
C HIS A 524 18.73 1.81 -2.46
N LEU A 525 18.18 0.85 -3.18
CA LEU A 525 18.21 -0.58 -2.90
C LEU A 525 18.72 -1.34 -4.14
N PRO A 526 20.04 -1.49 -4.35
CA PRO A 526 20.62 -2.10 -5.56
C PRO A 526 20.18 -3.54 -5.88
N ALA A 527 19.52 -4.22 -4.94
CA ALA A 527 18.95 -5.56 -5.10
C ALA A 527 17.42 -5.57 -5.31
N ALA A 528 16.77 -4.41 -5.54
CA ALA A 528 15.31 -4.27 -5.57
C ALA A 528 14.61 -5.29 -6.49
N GLY A 529 15.01 -5.39 -7.76
CA GLY A 529 14.42 -6.35 -8.71
C GLY A 529 14.63 -7.83 -8.32
N ALA A 530 15.72 -8.15 -7.62
CA ALA A 530 15.96 -9.51 -7.11
C ALA A 530 15.06 -9.82 -5.89
N VAL A 531 14.86 -8.85 -4.99
CA VAL A 531 13.92 -8.94 -3.87
C VAL A 531 12.48 -9.08 -4.40
N ALA A 532 12.09 -8.28 -5.39
CA ALA A 532 10.77 -8.32 -5.99
C ALA A 532 10.47 -9.66 -6.66
N ALA A 533 11.37 -10.16 -7.50
CA ALA A 533 11.23 -11.48 -8.12
C ALA A 533 11.25 -12.62 -7.08
N ALA A 534 12.06 -12.52 -6.02
CA ALA A 534 12.04 -13.49 -4.93
C ALA A 534 10.69 -13.52 -4.18
N HIS A 535 10.05 -12.36 -3.98
CA HIS A 535 8.71 -12.28 -3.39
C HIS A 535 7.61 -12.78 -4.32
N LEU A 536 7.65 -12.45 -5.61
CA LEU A 536 6.69 -12.97 -6.60
C LEU A 536 6.84 -14.49 -6.82
N HIS A 537 8.06 -15.02 -6.82
CA HIS A 537 8.31 -16.46 -6.90
C HIS A 537 7.83 -17.19 -5.63
N ARG A 538 7.99 -16.60 -4.44
CA ARG A 538 7.50 -17.18 -3.18
C ARG A 538 5.97 -17.13 -3.07
N SER A 539 5.33 -16.02 -3.43
CA SER A 539 3.88 -15.84 -3.36
C SER A 539 3.12 -16.62 -4.45
N PHE A 540 3.68 -16.76 -5.66
CA PHE A 540 3.14 -17.72 -6.63
C PHE A 540 3.37 -19.17 -6.17
N GLY A 541 4.55 -19.45 -5.62
CA GLY A 541 4.92 -20.77 -5.11
C GLY A 541 4.08 -21.28 -3.93
N SER A 542 3.47 -20.39 -3.14
CA SER A 542 2.53 -20.78 -2.07
C SER A 542 1.12 -21.09 -2.57
N VAL A 543 0.75 -20.61 -3.77
CA VAL A 543 -0.54 -20.92 -4.42
C VAL A 543 -0.46 -22.15 -5.32
N LEU A 544 0.76 -22.56 -5.73
CA LEU A 544 0.99 -23.86 -6.39
C LEU A 544 0.58 -25.02 -5.47
N PRO A 545 -0.45 -25.83 -5.83
CA PRO A 545 -0.90 -26.94 -5.00
C PRO A 545 0.15 -28.06 -4.87
N PRO A 546 -0.07 -29.07 -4.01
CA PRO A 546 0.32 -30.43 -4.38
C PRO A 546 -0.38 -30.76 -5.72
N LEU A 547 0.37 -30.77 -6.83
CA LEU A 547 -0.19 -30.64 -8.18
C LEU A 547 -1.15 -31.79 -8.54
N ALA A 548 -2.44 -31.48 -8.50
CA ALA A 548 -3.51 -32.27 -9.10
C ALA A 548 -3.45 -32.15 -10.65
N PRO A 549 -4.09 -33.06 -11.43
CA PRO A 549 -3.53 -33.52 -12.71
C PRO A 549 -3.37 -32.58 -13.91
N HIS A 550 -3.68 -31.28 -13.81
CA HIS A 550 -4.17 -30.51 -14.97
C HIS A 550 -3.38 -29.24 -15.35
N CYS A 551 -2.16 -29.03 -14.81
CA CYS A 551 -1.30 -27.91 -15.22
C CYS A 551 0.11 -28.37 -15.62
N GLY A 552 0.46 -28.17 -16.89
CA GLY A 552 1.84 -28.16 -17.36
C GLY A 552 2.41 -26.74 -17.40
N HIS A 553 3.74 -26.66 -17.52
CA HIS A 553 4.48 -25.44 -17.92
C HIS A 553 4.42 -24.23 -16.98
N THR A 554 4.93 -24.39 -15.75
CA THR A 554 5.49 -23.26 -14.97
C THR A 554 6.96 -23.53 -14.65
N GLY A 555 7.86 -23.02 -15.50
CA GLY A 555 9.28 -22.87 -15.16
C GLY A 555 9.47 -21.77 -14.12
N ASN A 556 10.61 -21.77 -13.40
CA ASN A 556 10.92 -20.75 -12.40
C ASN A 556 10.86 -19.34 -13.02
N LEU A 557 10.18 -18.39 -12.35
CA LEU A 557 10.05 -17.00 -12.84
C LEU A 557 11.40 -16.25 -12.94
N GLY A 558 12.46 -16.75 -12.28
CA GLY A 558 13.73 -16.05 -12.12
C GLY A 558 14.72 -16.12 -13.28
N SER A 559 14.65 -17.11 -14.19
CA SER A 559 15.67 -17.26 -15.24
C SER A 559 15.45 -16.29 -16.41
N ASP A 560 14.24 -16.24 -16.94
CA ASP A 560 13.96 -15.62 -18.24
C ASP A 560 13.38 -14.19 -18.08
N GLY A 561 12.66 -13.94 -16.99
CA GLY A 561 11.97 -12.66 -16.74
C GLY A 561 12.88 -11.48 -16.37
N LEU A 562 14.07 -11.75 -15.83
CA LEU A 562 15.03 -10.71 -15.41
C LEU A 562 16.26 -10.60 -16.32
N ALA A 563 16.58 -11.62 -17.14
CA ALA A 563 17.83 -11.65 -17.91
C ALA A 563 17.95 -10.56 -18.99
N ASN A 564 16.83 -9.94 -19.39
CA ASN A 564 16.76 -8.87 -20.41
C ASN A 564 16.65 -7.44 -19.84
N GLY A 565 16.63 -7.26 -18.52
CA GLY A 565 16.65 -5.95 -17.88
C GLY A 565 18.03 -5.63 -17.31
N ASN A 566 18.70 -4.60 -17.88
CA ASN A 566 19.93 -3.97 -17.39
C ASN A 566 21.18 -4.85 -17.18
N GLN A 567 22.27 -4.48 -17.87
CA GLN A 567 23.58 -5.14 -17.77
C GLN A 567 24.08 -5.25 -16.31
N SER A 568 23.82 -4.21 -15.50
CA SER A 568 24.24 -4.08 -14.10
C SER A 568 23.63 -5.12 -13.14
N GLN A 569 22.52 -5.77 -13.48
CA GLN A 569 21.96 -6.84 -12.64
C GLN A 569 22.72 -8.16 -12.76
N ARG A 570 23.54 -8.35 -13.81
CA ARG A 570 24.38 -9.56 -13.97
C ARG A 570 25.62 -9.53 -13.07
N ASP A 571 26.18 -8.35 -12.84
CA ASP A 571 27.33 -8.16 -11.94
C ASP A 571 26.95 -8.40 -10.46
N ASN A 572 25.67 -8.18 -10.11
CA ASN A 572 25.09 -8.44 -8.79
C ASN A 572 24.56 -9.88 -8.59
N ALA A 573 25.02 -10.87 -9.38
CA ALA A 573 24.56 -12.27 -9.28
C ALA A 573 24.68 -12.87 -7.86
N GLY A 574 25.67 -12.44 -7.06
CA GLY A 574 25.86 -12.87 -5.66
C GLY A 574 24.90 -12.25 -4.64
N LEU A 575 24.00 -11.34 -5.05
CA LEU A 575 22.97 -10.70 -4.22
C LEU A 575 21.55 -11.22 -4.48
N VAL A 576 21.39 -12.13 -5.45
CA VAL A 576 20.12 -12.83 -5.69
C VAL A 576 19.91 -13.82 -4.53
N PRO A 577 18.80 -13.76 -3.78
CA PRO A 577 18.50 -14.78 -2.78
C PRO A 577 18.40 -16.15 -3.44
N ASP A 578 18.99 -17.18 -2.84
CA ASP A 578 19.01 -18.52 -3.42
C ASP A 578 17.57 -19.06 -3.51
N MET A 579 16.99 -19.05 -4.72
CA MET A 579 15.55 -19.26 -4.91
C MET A 579 15.24 -20.75 -5.00
N PRO A 580 14.55 -21.35 -4.00
CA PRO A 580 14.20 -22.76 -4.07
C PRO A 580 13.26 -22.99 -5.25
N ALA A 581 13.64 -23.92 -6.12
CA ALA A 581 12.75 -24.41 -7.17
C ALA A 581 11.49 -24.99 -6.51
N TRP A 582 10.32 -24.76 -7.12
CA TRP A 582 9.03 -25.18 -6.57
C TRP A 582 8.80 -26.72 -6.55
N ASP A 583 9.80 -27.48 -6.96
CA ASP A 583 9.75 -28.94 -7.13
C ASP A 583 8.57 -29.43 -7.98
N THR A 584 8.26 -28.66 -9.04
CA THR A 584 7.15 -28.95 -9.97
C THR A 584 7.28 -30.31 -10.61
N LEU A 585 8.49 -30.75 -10.95
CA LEU A 585 8.71 -32.05 -11.60
C LEU A 585 8.33 -33.23 -10.68
N HIS A 586 8.77 -33.23 -9.41
CA HIS A 586 8.42 -34.30 -8.47
C HIS A 586 6.91 -34.34 -8.23
N ARG A 587 6.28 -33.17 -8.09
CA ARG A 587 4.82 -33.03 -7.97
C ARG A 587 4.06 -33.47 -9.23
N MET A 588 4.60 -33.23 -10.43
CA MET A 588 4.00 -33.64 -11.71
C MET A 588 4.25 -35.12 -12.06
N ALA A 589 5.28 -35.76 -11.50
CA ALA A 589 5.70 -37.11 -11.89
C ALA A 589 4.57 -38.15 -11.89
N PRO A 590 3.68 -38.25 -10.87
CA PRO A 590 2.56 -39.20 -10.89
C PRO A 590 1.61 -38.99 -12.08
N LEU A 591 1.44 -37.74 -12.52
CA LEU A 591 0.59 -37.35 -13.63
C LEU A 591 1.18 -37.81 -14.97
N LEU A 592 2.50 -37.62 -15.12
CA LEU A 592 3.24 -38.08 -16.29
C LEU A 592 3.24 -39.61 -16.39
N PHE A 593 3.44 -40.32 -15.28
CA PHE A 593 3.34 -41.78 -15.24
C PHE A 593 1.91 -42.26 -15.57
N HIS A 594 0.88 -41.59 -15.06
CA HIS A 594 -0.51 -41.92 -15.41
C HIS A 594 -0.83 -41.66 -16.90
N TRP A 595 -0.30 -40.57 -17.48
CA TRP A 595 -0.40 -40.29 -18.91
C TRP A 595 0.29 -41.39 -19.74
N VAL A 596 1.52 -41.78 -19.40
CA VAL A 596 2.24 -42.88 -20.06
C VAL A 596 1.45 -44.19 -19.98
N GLN A 597 0.91 -44.54 -18.80
CA GLN A 597 0.06 -45.73 -18.64
C GLN A 597 -1.21 -45.67 -19.53
N SER A 598 -1.85 -44.50 -19.63
CA SER A 598 -3.00 -44.28 -20.50
C SER A 598 -2.65 -44.41 -21.99
N GLN A 599 -1.53 -43.84 -22.43
CA GLN A 599 -1.04 -43.99 -23.82
C GLN A 599 -0.71 -45.45 -24.15
N LEU A 600 -0.03 -46.17 -23.25
CA LEU A 600 0.30 -47.58 -23.44
C LEU A 600 -0.96 -48.47 -23.47
N ALA A 601 -1.98 -48.16 -22.67
CA ALA A 601 -3.27 -48.85 -22.71
C ALA A 601 -4.02 -48.60 -24.04
N GLN A 602 -4.01 -47.36 -24.54
CA GLN A 602 -4.59 -46.99 -25.84
C GLN A 602 -3.85 -47.66 -27.00
N LEU A 603 -2.51 -47.60 -27.01
CA LEU A 603 -1.67 -48.26 -28.02
C LEU A 603 -1.86 -49.78 -28.02
N GLY A 604 -1.98 -50.40 -26.85
CA GLY A 604 -2.33 -51.82 -26.71
C GLY A 604 -3.70 -52.17 -27.30
N ALA A 605 -4.73 -51.35 -27.02
CA ALA A 605 -6.08 -51.55 -27.54
C ALA A 605 -6.18 -51.29 -29.06
N TRP A 606 -5.44 -50.31 -29.59
CA TRP A 606 -5.32 -50.11 -31.05
C TRP A 606 -4.60 -51.27 -31.72
N THR A 607 -3.52 -51.79 -31.14
CA THR A 607 -2.79 -52.94 -31.67
C THR A 607 -3.69 -54.19 -31.81
N SER A 608 -4.53 -54.48 -30.82
CA SER A 608 -5.52 -55.57 -30.92
C SER A 608 -6.51 -55.35 -32.07
N ARG A 609 -7.12 -54.16 -32.17
CA ARG A 609 -8.08 -53.84 -33.25
C ARG A 609 -7.47 -53.88 -34.64
N ILE A 610 -6.22 -53.43 -34.77
CA ILE A 610 -5.46 -53.50 -36.02
C ILE A 610 -5.26 -54.96 -36.42
N LEU A 611 -4.82 -55.82 -35.50
CA LEU A 611 -4.66 -57.26 -35.71
C LEU A 611 -5.98 -57.98 -36.04
N GLU A 612 -7.09 -57.63 -35.37
CA GLU A 612 -8.43 -58.15 -35.66
C GLU A 612 -8.93 -57.78 -37.07
N SER A 613 -8.43 -56.69 -37.63
CA SER A 613 -8.80 -56.18 -38.97
C SER A 613 -7.84 -56.59 -40.09
N GLU A 614 -6.75 -57.29 -39.79
CA GLU A 614 -5.64 -57.46 -40.72
C GLU A 614 -5.89 -58.53 -41.79
N SER A 615 -5.55 -58.20 -43.04
CA SER A 615 -5.76 -59.07 -44.21
C SER A 615 -4.46 -59.64 -44.80
N TRP A 616 -3.31 -59.31 -44.19
CA TRP A 616 -1.96 -59.71 -44.59
C TRP A 616 -1.56 -59.40 -46.04
N GLN A 617 -2.28 -58.49 -46.71
CA GLN A 617 -1.95 -58.03 -48.05
C GLN A 617 -0.86 -56.93 -48.02
N PRO A 618 0.09 -56.93 -48.98
CA PRO A 618 1.12 -55.90 -49.05
C PRO A 618 0.54 -54.55 -49.49
N ILE A 619 0.97 -53.46 -48.86
CA ILE A 619 0.48 -52.10 -49.14
C ILE A 619 0.67 -51.69 -50.62
N SER A 620 1.71 -52.19 -51.28
CA SER A 620 1.90 -52.05 -52.73
C SER A 620 2.83 -53.16 -53.27
N PRO A 621 2.80 -53.50 -54.56
CA PRO A 621 3.74 -54.48 -55.15
C PRO A 621 5.22 -54.07 -55.02
N SER A 622 5.51 -52.79 -54.79
CA SER A 622 6.85 -52.25 -54.52
C SER A 622 7.22 -52.20 -53.03
N ARG A 623 6.25 -52.36 -52.11
CA ARG A 623 6.46 -52.28 -50.65
C ARG A 623 5.73 -53.42 -49.96
N LEU A 624 6.44 -54.54 -49.83
CA LEU A 624 5.99 -55.81 -49.24
C LEU A 624 5.87 -55.76 -47.71
N LEU A 625 5.34 -54.65 -47.16
CA LEU A 625 5.01 -54.51 -45.74
C LEU A 625 3.50 -54.68 -45.57
N SER A 626 3.12 -55.30 -44.44
CA SER A 626 1.72 -55.36 -44.00
C SER A 626 1.24 -53.98 -43.56
N ARG A 627 -0.08 -53.74 -43.63
CA ARG A 627 -0.68 -52.46 -43.24
C ARG A 627 -0.54 -52.24 -41.74
N SER A 628 -0.83 -53.28 -40.96
CA SER A 628 -0.67 -53.34 -39.50
C SER A 628 0.70 -52.85 -39.02
N ALA A 629 1.80 -53.33 -39.62
CA ALA A 629 3.15 -52.97 -39.20
C ALA A 629 3.42 -51.47 -39.35
N VAL A 630 2.93 -50.84 -40.42
CA VAL A 630 3.12 -49.40 -40.66
C VAL A 630 2.28 -48.56 -39.70
N GLU A 631 1.03 -48.96 -39.43
CA GLU A 631 0.15 -48.24 -38.50
C GLU A 631 0.63 -48.36 -37.04
N ILE A 632 1.06 -49.53 -36.59
CA ILE A 632 1.57 -49.75 -35.22
C ILE A 632 2.87 -48.96 -34.99
N ILE A 633 3.84 -49.01 -35.91
CA ILE A 633 5.09 -48.24 -35.80
C ILE A 633 4.82 -46.73 -35.81
N LYS A 634 3.89 -46.29 -36.65
CA LYS A 634 3.49 -44.88 -36.72
C LYS A 634 2.96 -44.39 -35.36
N ILE A 635 1.97 -45.07 -34.77
CA ILE A 635 1.36 -44.62 -33.51
C ILE A 635 2.36 -44.73 -32.34
N ALA A 636 3.25 -45.74 -32.35
CA ALA A 636 4.35 -45.81 -31.38
C ALA A 636 5.32 -44.62 -31.50
N THR A 637 5.57 -44.13 -32.72
CA THR A 637 6.38 -42.92 -32.95
C THR A 637 5.63 -41.66 -32.50
N GLU A 638 4.35 -41.50 -32.84
CA GLU A 638 3.51 -40.36 -32.43
C GLU A 638 3.38 -40.24 -30.89
N THR A 639 3.34 -41.36 -30.15
CA THR A 639 3.33 -41.33 -28.68
C THR A 639 4.68 -40.95 -28.06
N VAL A 640 5.80 -41.31 -28.69
CA VAL A 640 7.16 -40.88 -28.28
C VAL A 640 7.38 -39.39 -28.61
N GLU A 641 7.03 -38.95 -29.81
CA GLU A 641 7.08 -37.54 -30.22
C GLU A 641 6.20 -36.68 -29.30
N GLY A 642 4.99 -37.15 -28.95
CA GLY A 642 4.09 -36.49 -28.02
C GLY A 642 4.66 -36.31 -26.60
N LEU A 643 5.50 -37.22 -26.12
CA LEU A 643 6.19 -37.08 -24.83
C LEU A 643 7.30 -36.01 -24.90
N PHE A 644 8.14 -36.03 -25.95
CA PHE A 644 9.22 -35.06 -26.10
C PHE A 644 8.72 -33.65 -26.46
N ALA A 645 7.59 -33.53 -27.16
CA ALA A 645 6.93 -32.27 -27.45
C ALA A 645 6.50 -31.49 -26.19
N MET A 646 6.41 -32.14 -25.02
CA MET A 646 6.12 -31.47 -23.75
C MET A 646 7.27 -30.58 -23.24
N GLN A 647 8.49 -30.75 -23.74
CA GLN A 647 9.69 -29.97 -23.34
C GLN A 647 9.99 -29.97 -21.82
N LEU A 648 9.56 -31.01 -21.10
CA LEU A 648 9.82 -31.17 -19.67
C LEU A 648 11.17 -31.87 -19.42
N PRO A 649 11.83 -31.63 -18.28
CA PRO A 649 12.97 -32.44 -17.83
C PRO A 649 12.46 -33.83 -17.37
N LEU A 650 12.32 -34.77 -18.30
CA LEU A 650 11.70 -36.08 -18.06
C LEU A 650 12.53 -36.96 -17.11
N PRO A 651 11.92 -37.60 -16.08
CA PRO A 651 12.61 -38.61 -15.27
C PRO A 651 13.02 -39.83 -16.10
N VAL A 652 14.19 -40.40 -15.83
CA VAL A 652 14.72 -41.55 -16.59
C VAL A 652 13.77 -42.75 -16.51
N ASP A 653 13.18 -43.02 -15.35
CA ASP A 653 12.20 -44.10 -15.17
C ASP A 653 10.89 -43.89 -15.95
N LEU A 654 10.50 -42.64 -16.22
CA LEU A 654 9.32 -42.34 -17.03
C LEU A 654 9.56 -42.71 -18.50
N VAL A 655 10.72 -42.33 -19.04
CA VAL A 655 11.15 -42.70 -20.40
C VAL A 655 11.29 -44.22 -20.49
N ARG A 656 11.90 -44.85 -19.48
CA ARG A 656 12.06 -46.31 -19.40
C ARG A 656 10.72 -47.05 -19.38
N CYS A 657 9.73 -46.61 -18.60
CA CYS A 657 8.40 -47.21 -18.60
C CYS A 657 7.70 -47.08 -19.96
N LEU A 658 7.89 -45.98 -20.69
CA LEU A 658 7.36 -45.85 -22.05
C LEU A 658 8.04 -46.83 -23.02
N THR A 659 9.37 -46.95 -22.98
CA THR A 659 10.11 -47.86 -23.89
C THR A 659 9.84 -49.34 -23.59
N GLU A 660 9.82 -49.74 -22.31
CA GLU A 660 9.43 -51.10 -21.88
C GLU A 660 7.98 -51.44 -22.28
N GLY A 661 7.07 -50.46 -22.20
CA GLY A 661 5.68 -50.61 -22.62
C GLY A 661 5.51 -50.76 -24.14
N ILE A 662 6.23 -49.97 -24.93
CA ILE A 662 6.21 -50.07 -26.40
C ILE A 662 6.82 -51.40 -26.85
N ASP A 663 7.94 -51.83 -26.27
CA ASP A 663 8.54 -53.16 -26.53
C ASP A 663 7.55 -54.30 -26.23
N SER A 664 6.86 -54.26 -25.08
CA SER A 664 5.82 -55.24 -24.75
C SER A 664 4.69 -55.33 -25.79
N ILE A 665 4.33 -54.22 -26.43
CA ILE A 665 3.31 -54.16 -27.47
C ILE A 665 3.86 -54.66 -28.82
N LEU A 666 5.09 -54.30 -29.18
CA LEU A 666 5.75 -54.81 -30.39
C LEU A 666 6.01 -56.32 -30.32
N GLN A 667 6.39 -56.85 -29.14
CA GLN A 667 6.50 -58.29 -28.89
C GLN A 667 5.15 -59.01 -28.99
N ARG A 668 4.05 -58.37 -28.56
CA ARG A 668 2.69 -58.92 -28.72
C ARG A 668 2.29 -59.00 -30.20
N TYR A 669 2.58 -57.96 -30.98
CA TYR A 669 2.41 -57.97 -32.43
C TYR A 669 3.26 -59.08 -33.09
N ALA A 670 4.53 -59.19 -32.73
CA ALA A 670 5.42 -60.22 -33.26
C ALA A 670 4.95 -61.65 -32.95
N LYS A 671 4.38 -61.90 -31.76
CA LYS A 671 3.75 -63.18 -31.41
C LYS A 671 2.48 -63.45 -32.22
N ALA A 672 1.61 -62.46 -32.37
CA ALA A 672 0.42 -62.60 -33.22
C ALA A 672 0.78 -62.89 -34.69
N VAL A 673 1.87 -62.30 -35.21
CA VAL A 673 2.43 -62.65 -36.53
C VAL A 673 2.92 -64.11 -36.55
N GLN A 674 3.64 -64.57 -35.52
CA GLN A 674 4.13 -65.97 -35.42
C GLN A 674 3.02 -67.01 -35.21
N GLU A 675 1.87 -66.62 -34.65
CA GLU A 675 0.70 -67.49 -34.47
C GLU A 675 -0.15 -67.60 -35.75
N GLN A 676 -0.12 -66.59 -36.62
CA GLN A 676 -0.86 -66.55 -37.89
C GLN A 676 -0.03 -66.96 -39.11
N ALA A 677 1.30 -66.76 -39.08
CA ALA A 677 2.23 -67.37 -40.01
C ALA A 677 2.45 -68.84 -39.63
N GLY A 678 2.12 -69.78 -40.52
CA GLY A 678 2.26 -71.22 -40.29
C GLY A 678 3.71 -71.72 -40.17
N SER A 679 3.90 -73.04 -40.23
CA SER A 679 5.24 -73.65 -40.05
C SER A 679 6.31 -72.97 -40.92
N PRO A 680 7.52 -72.68 -40.41
CA PRO A 680 8.61 -72.09 -41.19
C PRO A 680 8.93 -72.86 -42.48
N ASP A 681 8.67 -74.17 -42.51
CA ASP A 681 8.84 -75.03 -43.68
C ASP A 681 8.00 -74.59 -44.90
N VAL A 682 6.91 -73.84 -44.70
CA VAL A 682 6.05 -73.30 -45.77
C VAL A 682 6.69 -72.09 -46.47
N PHE A 683 7.56 -71.37 -45.76
CA PHE A 683 8.22 -70.15 -46.26
C PHE A 683 9.60 -70.43 -46.89
N ILE A 684 10.16 -71.62 -46.67
CA ILE A 684 11.41 -72.06 -47.29
C ILE A 684 11.07 -72.69 -48.65
N PRO A 685 11.43 -72.09 -49.80
CA PRO A 685 11.26 -72.75 -51.09
C PRO A 685 12.10 -74.02 -51.13
N PRO A 686 11.57 -75.16 -51.62
CA PRO A 686 12.32 -76.41 -51.66
C PRO A 686 13.60 -76.23 -52.50
N PRO A 687 14.73 -76.85 -52.10
CA PRO A 687 16.01 -76.64 -52.76
C PRO A 687 15.90 -77.00 -54.25
N PRO A 688 16.38 -76.14 -55.17
CA PRO A 688 16.22 -76.35 -56.60
C PRO A 688 16.86 -77.69 -57.00
N ALA A 689 16.08 -78.54 -57.66
CA ALA A 689 16.49 -79.91 -57.99
C ALA A 689 17.81 -79.90 -58.77
N LEU A 690 18.84 -80.57 -58.21
CA LEU A 690 20.19 -80.59 -58.75
C LEU A 690 20.21 -81.10 -60.21
N THR A 691 20.33 -80.18 -61.16
CA THR A 691 20.35 -80.49 -62.60
C THR A 691 21.65 -81.22 -62.96
N ARG A 692 21.54 -82.55 -62.94
CA ARG A 692 22.60 -83.56 -63.16
C ARG A 692 23.70 -83.12 -64.15
N TYR A 693 24.90 -82.93 -63.61
CA TYR A 693 26.13 -82.69 -64.35
C TYR A 693 26.40 -83.81 -65.39
N LYS A 694 26.31 -83.50 -66.68
CA LYS A 694 26.62 -84.43 -67.78
C LYS A 694 28.12 -84.44 -68.08
N LYS A 695 28.87 -85.34 -67.44
CA LYS A 695 30.30 -85.60 -67.74
C LYS A 695 30.57 -85.80 -69.24
N ASP A 696 29.62 -86.40 -69.95
CA ASP A 696 29.69 -86.77 -71.36
C ASP A 696 29.93 -85.58 -72.33
N LEU A 697 29.65 -84.35 -71.89
CA LEU A 697 29.91 -83.13 -72.67
C LEU A 697 31.35 -82.60 -72.47
N ALA A 698 31.91 -82.72 -71.26
CA ALA A 698 33.28 -82.32 -70.98
C ALA A 698 34.30 -83.23 -71.70
N VAL A 699 34.10 -84.56 -71.61
CA VAL A 699 34.97 -85.55 -72.27
C VAL A 699 34.95 -85.40 -73.80
N LYS A 700 33.84 -84.90 -74.39
CA LYS A 700 33.77 -84.59 -75.82
C LYS A 700 34.47 -83.28 -76.21
N ALA A 701 34.60 -82.32 -75.30
CA ALA A 701 35.39 -81.11 -75.53
C ALA A 701 36.89 -81.43 -75.46
N GLU A 702 37.33 -82.14 -74.43
CA GLU A 702 38.74 -82.57 -74.26
C GLU A 702 39.22 -83.44 -75.43
N ALA A 703 38.36 -84.31 -75.97
CA ALA A 703 38.66 -85.12 -77.16
C ALA A 703 38.73 -84.32 -78.48
N LEU A 704 38.24 -83.07 -78.50
CA LEU A 704 38.28 -82.18 -79.66
C LEU A 704 39.55 -81.31 -79.72
N GLU A 705 40.29 -81.19 -78.61
CA GLU A 705 41.52 -80.39 -78.53
C GLU A 705 42.80 -81.18 -78.87
N GLN A 706 42.73 -82.51 -79.01
CA GLN A 706 43.89 -83.39 -79.20
C GLN A 706 44.03 -84.00 -80.61
N SER A 707 44.02 -83.17 -81.67
CA SER A 707 44.50 -83.58 -83.00
C SER A 707 45.15 -82.43 -83.80
N PRO A 708 46.13 -82.68 -84.69
CA PRO A 708 47.11 -81.65 -85.09
C PRO A 708 46.89 -80.97 -86.47
N GLN A 709 47.32 -79.70 -86.52
CA GLN A 709 47.87 -78.94 -87.68
C GLN A 709 47.00 -78.59 -88.92
N THR A 710 46.61 -77.29 -88.99
CA THR A 710 46.78 -76.32 -90.12
C THR A 710 46.18 -76.64 -91.53
N PRO A 711 46.19 -75.72 -92.55
CA PRO A 711 46.54 -74.28 -92.59
C PRO A 711 45.46 -73.32 -93.21
N HIS A 712 45.79 -72.02 -93.17
CA HIS A 712 45.15 -70.83 -93.78
C HIS A 712 44.18 -70.92 -94.98
N LYS A 713 43.08 -70.12 -94.92
CA LYS A 713 42.66 -69.00 -95.82
C LYS A 713 41.16 -68.67 -95.62
N GLY A 714 40.64 -67.43 -95.53
CA GLY A 714 41.25 -66.09 -95.40
C GLY A 714 40.45 -65.00 -96.13
N LYS A 715 40.15 -63.83 -95.50
CA LYS A 715 39.80 -62.53 -96.13
C LYS A 715 39.82 -61.35 -95.11
N PRO A 716 39.98 -60.07 -95.55
CA PRO A 716 40.22 -58.90 -94.68
C PRO A 716 38.96 -58.02 -94.41
N PRO A 717 39.03 -57.05 -93.46
CA PRO A 717 37.92 -56.15 -93.07
C PRO A 717 37.82 -54.85 -93.90
N PRO A 718 36.71 -54.08 -93.76
CA PRO A 718 36.78 -52.75 -93.10
C PRO A 718 35.45 -52.35 -92.38
N PRO A 719 35.29 -51.12 -91.82
CA PRO A 719 36.20 -50.26 -91.04
C PRO A 719 35.57 -49.78 -89.70
N MET A 720 36.22 -48.83 -89.03
CA MET A 720 35.79 -48.14 -87.80
C MET A 720 34.63 -47.15 -88.01
N GLN A 721 33.90 -46.86 -86.93
CA GLN A 721 33.59 -45.49 -86.51
C GLN A 721 33.84 -45.34 -85.00
N ALA A 722 34.10 -44.10 -84.55
CA ALA A 722 34.52 -43.81 -83.18
C ALA A 722 33.87 -42.51 -82.65
N GLY A 723 33.77 -42.42 -81.32
CA GLY A 723 33.31 -41.26 -80.54
C GLY A 723 33.19 -41.71 -79.08
N TYR A 724 34.06 -41.31 -78.13
CA TYR A 724 34.33 -39.96 -77.58
C TYR A 724 33.11 -39.31 -76.91
N GLU A 725 33.18 -38.71 -75.71
CA GLU A 725 34.09 -38.89 -74.54
C GLU A 725 33.64 -37.99 -73.36
N GLN A 726 34.04 -38.33 -72.12
CA GLN A 726 34.32 -37.44 -70.96
C GLN A 726 33.24 -36.44 -70.40
N GLY A 727 33.58 -35.81 -69.25
CA GLY A 727 32.90 -34.65 -68.62
C GLY A 727 31.77 -35.00 -67.64
N ARG A 728 31.96 -35.23 -66.33
CA ARG A 728 32.85 -34.68 -65.28
C ARG A 728 32.44 -33.29 -64.76
N ARG A 729 31.75 -33.29 -63.60
CA ARG A 729 31.68 -32.28 -62.52
C ARG A 729 31.44 -30.80 -62.88
N HIS A 730 30.48 -30.21 -62.17
CA HIS A 730 30.88 -29.34 -61.05
C HIS A 730 30.14 -29.71 -59.77
#